data_AF-A0A3M2J496-F1
#
_entry.id   AF-A0A3M2J496-F1
#
_cell.length_a   1.000
_cell.length_b   1.000
_cell.length_c   1.000
_cell.angle_alpha   90.00
_cell.angle_beta   90.00
_cell.angle_gamma   90.00
#
_symmetry.space_group_name_H-M   'P 1'
#
loop_
_entity.id
_entity.type
_entity.pdbx_description
1 polymer ?
#
loop_
_entity_poly.entity_id
_entity_poly.type
_entity_poly.pdbx_seq_one_letter_code
_entity_poly.pdbx_strand_id
1 'polypeptide(L)'
;TRITGITDEDVRDARPFEQRLPEIRDFVGDYPIVAHNVSFDLSFLEYHARRAKGNFTGWDERNPTYHYFPNPKIDTLILSRMYLPFLNAFSLGALVEYFQFSLNYAHRALPDAEAAGRLFLELLERALRTKFSDVQAILRILEPTDEPIKTFFENLAIFLSQGKYHLPEGLDRDKFTIQAHHYNIIGEDEGPTSATTTLTPIDEEAVAAFFEEGGELAGEFRQFEPRAPQVEMARKVAQAFNEGQFLVIEAGTGTGKSMAYLVPAIKWAVNNPGPEGRVIISTNTKNLQEQLFFKDLPVLHSIMKEKFKAVLLKGKGNYLCLDKWVTVMSDMQYRLNARERVNILPLYFWVQQTETGDIAENNGFRVERNLGLWSKLIAENNYCPGKSCKYYDRCFLMKARNNAKDAHIVLVNHSLLFSDLAADNAVLQDYAHVILDEAHNIEKTATEYLGIESTLWQFRDFYHKLYQRERMETGVLVQLKRRVQAGNLKQTHLEALIKSVDQLTDQVAACWRTTQQFFRELTAHLRRHTPTADNEYATRVRYIRDQRLFDPVMETFGNLKNEFTALQKGLGNLIEYLKELPEDRFEYQRQLFQDLSAQYMQAQAVIDNLEFLLTAEWDTYVYWYELPNRQDSDDTRLYAAPLEIG
;
A
#
# COMPACT_ATOMS: atom_id res chain seq x y z
N THR A 1 -29.44 -14.55 -17.23
CA THR A 1 -30.65 -13.87 -16.71
C THR A 1 -30.38 -12.88 -15.58
N ARG A 2 -29.93 -13.27 -14.36
CA ARG A 2 -29.90 -12.34 -13.20
C ARG A 2 -29.00 -11.08 -13.33
N ILE A 3 -27.90 -11.15 -14.08
CA ILE A 3 -26.93 -10.03 -14.21
C ILE A 3 -27.23 -9.18 -15.45
N THR A 4 -27.51 -9.81 -16.60
CA THR A 4 -27.65 -9.13 -17.89
C THR A 4 -29.10 -8.94 -18.34
N GLY A 5 -30.06 -9.57 -17.66
CA GLY A 5 -31.45 -9.66 -18.09
C GLY A 5 -31.70 -10.62 -19.27
N ILE A 6 -30.67 -11.17 -19.90
CA ILE A 6 -30.80 -12.06 -21.08
C ILE A 6 -31.33 -13.43 -20.66
N THR A 7 -32.43 -13.86 -21.27
CA THR A 7 -33.12 -15.15 -21.11
C THR A 7 -32.78 -16.12 -22.26
N ASP A 8 -33.00 -17.41 -22.05
CA ASP A 8 -32.80 -18.43 -23.10
C ASP A 8 -33.73 -18.19 -24.31
N GLU A 9 -34.86 -17.51 -24.11
CA GLU A 9 -35.77 -17.11 -25.18
C GLU A 9 -35.20 -16.00 -26.05
N ASP A 10 -34.48 -15.04 -25.48
CA ASP A 10 -33.84 -13.93 -26.21
C ASP A 10 -32.77 -14.40 -27.20
N VAL A 11 -32.20 -15.60 -26.99
CA VAL A 11 -31.10 -16.15 -27.79
C VAL A 11 -31.44 -17.44 -28.53
N ARG A 12 -32.67 -17.93 -28.44
CA ARG A 12 -33.10 -19.24 -28.99
C ARG A 12 -32.81 -19.37 -30.50
N ASP A 13 -33.08 -18.32 -31.25
CA ASP A 13 -32.90 -18.26 -32.71
C ASP A 13 -31.65 -17.47 -33.13
N ALA A 14 -30.81 -17.09 -32.17
CA ALA A 14 -29.61 -16.32 -32.44
C ALA A 14 -28.55 -17.19 -33.13
N ARG A 15 -27.90 -16.62 -34.15
CA ARG A 15 -26.73 -17.26 -34.78
C ARG A 15 -25.61 -17.42 -33.75
N PRO A 16 -24.86 -18.55 -33.77
CA PRO A 16 -23.66 -18.71 -32.95
C PRO A 16 -22.70 -17.53 -33.12
N PHE A 17 -22.05 -17.13 -32.03
CA PHE A 17 -21.15 -15.99 -32.02
C PHE A 17 -20.04 -16.12 -33.09
N GLU A 18 -19.54 -17.33 -33.32
CA GLU A 18 -18.51 -17.64 -34.31
C GLU A 18 -18.92 -17.25 -35.75
N GLN A 19 -20.23 -17.30 -36.07
CA GLN A 19 -20.74 -16.91 -37.39
C GLN A 19 -20.90 -15.39 -37.54
N ARG A 20 -20.89 -14.63 -36.42
CA ARG A 20 -21.02 -13.18 -36.39
C ARG A 20 -19.68 -12.45 -36.40
N LEU A 21 -18.58 -13.15 -36.13
CA LEU A 21 -17.23 -12.57 -36.07
C LEU A 21 -16.84 -11.72 -37.30
N PRO A 22 -17.12 -12.12 -38.56
CA PRO A 22 -16.82 -11.27 -39.71
C PRO A 22 -17.59 -9.95 -39.68
N GLU A 23 -18.89 -9.98 -39.33
CA GLU A 23 -19.73 -8.79 -39.21
C GLU A 23 -19.19 -7.84 -38.13
N ILE A 24 -18.72 -8.38 -37.00
CA ILE A 24 -18.11 -7.60 -35.91
C ILE A 24 -16.79 -6.98 -36.38
N ARG A 25 -15.95 -7.74 -37.10
CA ARG A 25 -14.69 -7.23 -37.63
C ARG A 25 -14.91 -6.09 -38.61
N ASP A 26 -15.87 -6.24 -39.51
CA ASP A 26 -16.21 -5.22 -40.51
C ASP A 26 -16.81 -3.97 -39.83
N PHE A 27 -17.59 -4.14 -38.76
CA PHE A 27 -18.09 -3.03 -37.95
C PHE A 27 -16.97 -2.25 -37.24
N VAL A 28 -16.01 -2.95 -36.62
CA VAL A 28 -14.86 -2.31 -35.94
C VAL A 28 -13.94 -1.61 -36.93
N GLY A 29 -13.73 -2.20 -38.11
CA GLY A 29 -12.84 -1.65 -39.15
C GLY A 29 -11.43 -1.41 -38.62
N ASP A 30 -10.87 -0.24 -38.95
CA ASP A 30 -9.53 0.18 -38.50
C ASP A 30 -9.55 1.10 -37.27
N TYR A 31 -10.72 1.31 -36.65
CA TYR A 31 -10.85 2.21 -35.50
C TYR A 31 -10.17 1.63 -34.24
N PRO A 32 -9.61 2.48 -33.36
CA PRO A 32 -9.13 2.03 -32.05
C PRO A 32 -10.26 1.40 -31.22
N ILE A 33 -9.94 0.32 -30.51
CA ILE A 33 -10.87 -0.35 -29.60
C ILE A 33 -10.68 0.25 -28.20
N VAL A 34 -11.74 0.85 -27.68
CA VAL A 34 -11.79 1.48 -26.36
C VAL A 34 -12.68 0.65 -25.44
N ALA A 35 -12.18 0.29 -24.26
CA ALA A 35 -12.98 -0.39 -23.25
C ALA A 35 -12.46 -0.09 -21.85
N HIS A 36 -13.19 -0.55 -20.83
CA HIS A 36 -12.81 -0.42 -19.43
C HIS A 36 -12.31 -1.77 -18.93
N ASN A 37 -10.98 -1.97 -18.87
CA ASN A 37 -10.30 -3.27 -18.82
C ASN A 37 -10.32 -4.02 -20.17
N VAL A 38 -9.78 -3.38 -21.22
CA VAL A 38 -9.86 -3.84 -22.62
C VAL A 38 -9.34 -5.26 -22.85
N SER A 39 -8.33 -5.70 -22.09
CA SER A 39 -7.78 -7.05 -22.20
C SER A 39 -8.79 -8.12 -21.80
N PHE A 40 -9.70 -7.82 -20.86
CA PHE A 40 -10.77 -8.73 -20.47
C PHE A 40 -11.72 -8.98 -21.63
N ASP A 41 -12.34 -7.94 -22.18
CA ASP A 41 -13.31 -8.06 -23.27
C ASP A 41 -12.69 -8.71 -24.52
N LEU A 42 -11.47 -8.28 -24.89
CA LEU A 42 -10.78 -8.83 -26.04
C LEU A 42 -10.41 -10.30 -25.88
N SER A 43 -10.07 -10.75 -24.66
CA SER A 43 -9.74 -12.16 -24.44
C SER A 43 -10.89 -13.10 -24.82
N PHE A 44 -12.15 -12.70 -24.56
CA PHE A 44 -13.34 -13.45 -24.98
C PHE A 44 -13.49 -13.44 -26.50
N LEU A 45 -13.36 -12.26 -27.14
CA LEU A 45 -13.49 -12.14 -28.59
C LEU A 45 -12.42 -12.97 -29.33
N GLU A 46 -11.17 -12.93 -28.85
CA GLU A 46 -10.05 -13.69 -29.40
C GLU A 46 -10.22 -15.21 -29.22
N TYR A 47 -10.73 -15.65 -28.08
CA TYR A 47 -11.04 -17.06 -27.83
C TYR A 47 -12.03 -17.62 -28.85
N HIS A 48 -13.15 -16.92 -29.04
CA HIS A 48 -14.17 -17.37 -30.01
C HIS A 48 -13.69 -17.24 -31.46
N ALA A 49 -12.89 -16.22 -31.77
CA ALA A 49 -12.26 -16.09 -33.09
C ALA A 49 -11.38 -17.28 -33.45
N ARG A 50 -10.63 -17.79 -32.48
CA ARG A 50 -9.80 -19.00 -32.66
C ARG A 50 -10.63 -20.26 -32.75
N ARG A 51 -11.66 -20.40 -31.92
CA ARG A 51 -12.61 -21.52 -31.98
C ARG A 51 -13.26 -21.64 -33.35
N ALA A 52 -13.68 -20.52 -33.94
CA ALA A 52 -14.25 -20.47 -35.29
C ALA A 52 -13.27 -20.95 -36.38
N LYS A 53 -11.96 -20.73 -36.17
CA LYS A 53 -10.89 -21.13 -37.12
C LYS A 53 -10.28 -22.50 -36.81
N GLY A 54 -10.68 -23.17 -35.73
CA GLY A 54 -10.09 -24.43 -35.29
C GLY A 54 -8.59 -24.36 -34.92
N ASN A 55 -8.08 -23.17 -34.59
CA ASN A 55 -6.64 -22.94 -34.39
C ASN A 55 -6.31 -22.60 -32.92
N PHE A 56 -5.92 -23.61 -32.15
CA PHE A 56 -5.42 -23.47 -30.77
C PHE A 56 -3.92 -23.75 -30.63
N THR A 57 -3.26 -24.18 -31.70
CA THR A 57 -1.81 -24.46 -31.72
C THR A 57 -1.01 -23.23 -31.36
N GLY A 58 -0.24 -23.28 -30.25
CA GLY A 58 0.58 -22.16 -29.77
C GLY A 58 -0.19 -21.09 -28.98
N TRP A 59 -1.39 -21.38 -28.47
CA TRP A 59 -2.12 -20.47 -27.60
C TRP A 59 -1.52 -20.42 -26.20
N ASP A 60 -1.03 -19.24 -25.84
CA ASP A 60 -0.73 -18.84 -24.48
C ASP A 60 -1.75 -17.74 -24.12
N GLU A 61 -2.59 -17.99 -23.11
CA GLU A 61 -3.52 -17.00 -22.54
C GLU A 61 -2.83 -15.69 -22.19
N ARG A 62 -1.54 -15.77 -21.82
CA ARG A 62 -0.75 -14.64 -21.34
C ARG A 62 0.02 -13.94 -22.44
N ASN A 63 0.20 -14.56 -23.61
CA ASN A 63 0.96 -13.99 -24.71
C ASN A 63 0.51 -14.53 -26.08
N PRO A 64 -0.72 -14.22 -26.53
CA PRO A 64 -1.26 -14.75 -27.77
C PRO A 64 -0.50 -14.18 -28.99
N THR A 65 0.18 -15.04 -29.75
CA THR A 65 0.91 -14.71 -30.99
C THR A 65 0.03 -14.34 -32.18
N TYR A 66 -1.30 -14.44 -32.04
CA TYR A 66 -2.28 -14.10 -33.07
C TYR A 66 -3.41 -13.28 -32.45
N HIS A 67 -3.63 -12.09 -33.01
CA HIS A 67 -4.73 -11.19 -32.66
C HIS A 67 -5.68 -11.08 -33.86
N TYR A 68 -6.92 -11.54 -33.67
CA TYR A 68 -8.00 -11.34 -34.61
C TYR A 68 -8.38 -9.85 -34.73
N PHE A 69 -8.19 -9.07 -33.66
CA PHE A 69 -8.35 -7.62 -33.65
C PHE A 69 -6.98 -6.91 -33.48
N PRO A 70 -6.28 -6.58 -34.59
CA PRO A 70 -4.98 -5.91 -34.55
C PRO A 70 -5.06 -4.42 -34.20
N ASN A 71 -6.28 -3.87 -34.10
CA ASN A 71 -6.55 -2.47 -33.80
C ASN A 71 -5.78 -1.97 -32.56
N PRO A 72 -5.43 -0.67 -32.52
CA PRO A 72 -4.93 -0.03 -31.30
C PRO A 72 -5.95 -0.20 -30.16
N LYS A 73 -5.45 -0.49 -28.95
CA LYS A 73 -6.31 -0.80 -27.79
C LYS A 73 -6.10 0.26 -26.73
N ILE A 74 -7.19 0.81 -26.22
CA ILE A 74 -7.16 1.88 -25.23
C ILE A 74 -7.95 1.42 -24.01
N ASP A 75 -7.24 1.29 -22.89
CA ASP A 75 -7.85 0.92 -21.61
C ASP A 75 -8.18 2.16 -20.78
N THR A 76 -9.48 2.46 -20.68
CA THR A 76 -9.96 3.57 -19.86
C THR A 76 -9.72 3.36 -18.37
N LEU A 77 -9.57 2.11 -17.89
CA LEU A 77 -9.24 1.84 -16.49
C LEU A 77 -7.81 2.31 -16.16
N ILE A 78 -6.84 2.06 -17.05
CA ILE A 78 -5.46 2.54 -16.89
C ILE A 78 -5.43 4.06 -16.91
N LEU A 79 -6.07 4.67 -17.92
CA LEU A 79 -6.15 6.12 -18.06
C LEU A 79 -6.82 6.78 -16.85
N SER A 80 -7.92 6.20 -16.34
CA SER A 80 -8.62 6.72 -15.16
C SER A 80 -7.71 6.70 -13.93
N ARG A 81 -7.02 5.58 -13.68
CA ARG A 81 -6.08 5.47 -12.54
C ARG A 81 -4.93 6.45 -12.60
N MET A 82 -4.50 6.84 -13.80
CA MET A 82 -3.45 7.84 -13.99
C MET A 82 -3.97 9.27 -13.83
N TYR A 83 -5.06 9.61 -14.52
CA TYR A 83 -5.54 10.98 -14.64
C TYR A 83 -6.53 11.41 -13.56
N LEU A 84 -7.03 10.46 -12.76
CA LEU A 84 -7.92 10.69 -11.63
C LEU A 84 -7.37 10.02 -10.37
N PRO A 85 -6.11 10.29 -9.97
CA PRO A 85 -5.41 9.50 -8.97
C PRO A 85 -6.06 9.54 -7.58
N PHE A 86 -6.85 10.58 -7.27
CA PHE A 86 -7.48 10.79 -5.96
C PHE A 86 -8.90 10.22 -5.82
N LEU A 87 -9.39 9.45 -6.81
CA LEU A 87 -10.70 8.80 -6.70
C LEU A 87 -10.64 7.55 -5.84
N ASN A 88 -11.74 7.28 -5.12
CA ASN A 88 -11.87 6.13 -4.24
C ASN A 88 -12.15 4.82 -4.99
N ALA A 89 -12.79 4.89 -6.15
CA ALA A 89 -13.17 3.74 -6.94
C ALA A 89 -13.01 4.01 -8.44
N PHE A 90 -12.59 2.97 -9.16
CA PHE A 90 -12.32 3.03 -10.60
C PHE A 90 -13.16 2.02 -11.37
N SER A 91 -14.25 1.49 -10.80
CA SER A 91 -15.22 0.74 -11.59
C SER A 91 -15.90 1.69 -12.58
N LEU A 92 -16.33 1.16 -13.74
CA LEU A 92 -17.05 1.97 -14.71
C LEU A 92 -18.27 2.68 -14.08
N GLY A 93 -19.03 1.99 -13.22
CA GLY A 93 -20.15 2.58 -12.51
C GLY A 93 -19.77 3.76 -11.60
N ALA A 94 -18.68 3.64 -10.83
CA ALA A 94 -18.21 4.73 -9.98
C ALA A 94 -17.73 5.95 -10.79
N LEU A 95 -17.08 5.71 -11.93
CA LEU A 95 -16.61 6.78 -12.82
C LEU A 95 -17.79 7.47 -13.53
N VAL A 96 -18.80 6.70 -13.95
CA VAL A 96 -20.07 7.21 -14.49
C VAL A 96 -20.77 8.12 -13.48
N GLU A 97 -20.83 7.71 -12.21
CA GLU A 97 -21.40 8.51 -11.14
C GLU A 97 -20.59 9.79 -10.89
N TYR A 98 -19.26 9.68 -10.83
CA TYR A 98 -18.35 10.81 -10.67
C TYR A 98 -18.52 11.86 -11.77
N PHE A 99 -18.62 11.44 -13.03
CA PHE A 99 -18.85 12.33 -14.17
C PHE A 99 -20.33 12.67 -14.40
N GLN A 100 -21.23 12.16 -13.57
CA GLN A 100 -22.67 12.37 -13.65
C GLN A 100 -23.26 12.00 -15.04
N PHE A 101 -22.79 10.93 -15.67
CA PHE A 101 -23.35 10.47 -16.93
C PHE A 101 -24.74 9.86 -16.70
N SER A 102 -25.73 10.30 -17.49
CA SER A 102 -27.06 9.71 -17.49
C SER A 102 -27.06 8.39 -18.26
N LEU A 103 -27.08 7.25 -17.56
CA LEU A 103 -27.24 5.93 -18.17
C LEU A 103 -28.65 5.38 -17.92
N ASN A 104 -29.41 5.19 -18.99
CA ASN A 104 -30.66 4.43 -18.94
C ASN A 104 -30.32 2.93 -19.01
N TYR A 105 -30.68 2.15 -17.98
CA TYR A 105 -30.42 0.71 -17.86
C TYR A 105 -28.94 0.30 -17.77
N ALA A 106 -28.29 0.66 -16.65
CA ALA A 106 -26.97 0.13 -16.29
C ALA A 106 -26.94 -1.42 -16.30
N HIS A 107 -25.78 -2.02 -16.63
CA HIS A 107 -25.55 -3.48 -16.72
C HIS A 107 -26.03 -4.19 -18.00
N ARG A 108 -26.30 -3.44 -19.07
CA ARG A 108 -26.40 -3.99 -20.44
C ARG A 108 -25.16 -3.61 -21.24
N ALA A 109 -24.73 -4.50 -22.14
CA ALA A 109 -23.48 -4.36 -22.89
C ALA A 109 -23.38 -3.05 -23.70
N LEU A 110 -24.48 -2.60 -24.32
CA LEU A 110 -24.48 -1.36 -25.11
C LEU A 110 -24.36 -0.10 -24.23
N PRO A 111 -25.20 0.11 -23.19
CA PRO A 111 -25.01 1.22 -22.25
C PRO A 111 -23.62 1.27 -21.61
N ASP A 112 -23.05 0.12 -21.24
CA ASP A 112 -21.71 0.07 -20.65
C ASP A 112 -20.63 0.45 -21.69
N ALA A 113 -20.77 0.03 -22.95
CA ALA A 113 -19.87 0.44 -24.03
C ALA A 113 -19.98 1.95 -24.35
N GLU A 114 -21.19 2.50 -24.38
CA GLU A 114 -21.42 3.95 -24.54
C GLU A 114 -20.82 4.74 -23.37
N ALA A 115 -20.98 4.24 -22.14
CA ALA A 115 -20.38 4.83 -20.94
C ALA A 115 -18.85 4.83 -21.01
N ALA A 116 -18.23 3.72 -21.42
CA ALA A 116 -16.79 3.62 -21.60
C ALA A 116 -16.29 4.60 -22.69
N GLY A 117 -17.05 4.76 -23.78
CA GLY A 117 -16.75 5.75 -24.83
C GLY A 117 -16.80 7.19 -24.31
N ARG A 118 -17.83 7.57 -23.56
CA ARG A 118 -17.94 8.90 -22.93
C ARG A 118 -16.82 9.15 -21.92
N LEU A 119 -16.53 8.16 -21.07
CA LEU A 119 -15.41 8.20 -20.14
C LEU A 119 -14.08 8.42 -20.87
N PHE A 120 -13.87 7.75 -22.01
CA PHE A 120 -12.67 7.95 -22.80
C PHE A 120 -12.53 9.39 -23.31
N LEU A 121 -13.62 10.03 -23.74
CA LEU A 121 -13.58 11.44 -24.18
C LEU A 121 -13.15 12.38 -23.03
N GLU A 122 -13.67 12.16 -21.82
CA GLU A 122 -13.26 12.89 -20.61
C GLU A 122 -11.77 12.71 -20.28
N LEU A 123 -11.27 11.48 -20.43
CA LEU A 123 -9.86 11.16 -20.18
C LEU A 123 -8.94 11.69 -21.30
N LEU A 124 -9.43 11.70 -22.54
CA LEU A 124 -8.72 12.25 -23.70
C LEU A 124 -8.55 13.76 -23.56
N GLU A 125 -9.57 14.48 -23.09
CA GLU A 125 -9.45 15.92 -22.80
C GLU A 125 -8.31 16.20 -21.80
N ARG A 126 -8.22 15.40 -20.74
CA ARG A 126 -7.15 15.48 -19.73
C ARG A 126 -5.79 15.13 -20.33
N ALA A 127 -5.74 14.09 -21.17
CA ALA A 127 -4.52 13.71 -21.87
C ALA A 127 -4.02 14.83 -22.81
N LEU A 128 -4.91 15.53 -23.52
CA LEU A 128 -4.57 16.66 -24.39
C LEU A 128 -4.05 17.89 -23.63
N ARG A 129 -4.42 18.04 -22.35
CA ARG A 129 -3.88 19.07 -21.45
C ARG A 129 -2.54 18.70 -20.80
N THR A 130 -2.12 17.44 -20.91
CA THR A 130 -0.85 16.96 -20.33
C THR A 130 0.34 17.64 -21.00
N LYS A 131 1.36 18.02 -20.21
CA LYS A 131 2.58 18.61 -20.76
C LYS A 131 3.34 17.58 -21.60
N PHE A 132 3.98 18.05 -22.67
CA PHE A 132 4.76 17.16 -23.55
C PHE A 132 5.86 16.40 -22.79
N SER A 133 6.52 17.05 -21.82
CA SER A 133 7.53 16.43 -20.95
C SER A 133 6.99 15.24 -20.15
N ASP A 134 5.73 15.32 -19.74
CA ASP A 134 5.08 14.30 -18.92
C ASP A 134 4.69 13.11 -19.79
N VAL A 135 4.18 13.37 -21.00
CA VAL A 135 3.96 12.31 -22.01
C VAL A 135 5.26 11.60 -22.37
N GLN A 136 6.36 12.34 -22.54
CA GLN A 136 7.69 11.74 -22.75
C GLN A 136 8.15 10.89 -21.56
N ALA A 137 7.89 11.33 -20.32
CA ALA A 137 8.21 10.55 -19.13
C ALA A 137 7.40 9.24 -19.08
N ILE A 138 6.10 9.29 -19.39
CA ILE A 138 5.23 8.12 -19.47
C ILE A 138 5.72 7.16 -20.57
N LEU A 139 6.12 7.66 -21.73
CA LEU A 139 6.68 6.84 -22.80
C LEU A 139 7.98 6.15 -22.38
N ARG A 140 8.86 6.81 -21.63
CA ARG A 140 10.07 6.16 -21.07
C ARG A 140 9.74 5.05 -20.08
N ILE A 141 8.67 5.20 -19.29
CA ILE A 141 8.18 4.14 -18.39
C ILE A 141 7.70 2.94 -19.22
N LEU A 142 6.93 3.20 -20.28
CA LEU A 142 6.32 2.18 -21.14
C LEU A 142 7.27 1.56 -22.18
N GLU A 143 8.44 2.15 -22.44
CA GLU A 143 9.35 1.77 -23.52
C GLU A 143 9.64 0.25 -23.61
N PRO A 144 10.03 -0.47 -22.53
CA PRO A 144 10.32 -1.90 -22.59
C PRO A 144 9.09 -2.80 -22.35
N THR A 145 7.89 -2.22 -22.38
CA THR A 145 6.63 -2.95 -22.15
C THR A 145 5.89 -3.17 -23.47
N ASP A 146 5.16 -4.27 -23.56
CA ASP A 146 4.27 -4.59 -24.67
C ASP A 146 2.83 -4.11 -24.40
N GLU A 147 2.64 -3.18 -23.46
CA GLU A 147 1.31 -2.71 -23.08
C GLU A 147 0.64 -1.95 -24.22
N PRO A 148 -0.61 -2.30 -24.60
CA PRO A 148 -1.29 -1.65 -25.73
C PRO A 148 -1.49 -0.14 -25.56
N ILE A 149 -1.57 0.35 -24.33
CA ILE A 149 -1.72 1.78 -24.03
C ILE A 149 -0.52 2.62 -24.49
N LYS A 150 0.64 2.00 -24.74
CA LYS A 150 1.84 2.70 -25.24
C LYS A 150 1.57 3.44 -26.54
N THR A 151 0.88 2.81 -27.50
CA THR A 151 0.54 3.43 -28.79
C THR A 151 -0.35 4.66 -28.64
N PHE A 152 -1.23 4.70 -27.63
CA PHE A 152 -2.00 5.89 -27.32
C PHE A 152 -1.09 7.07 -26.96
N PHE A 153 -0.11 6.86 -26.09
CA PHE A 153 0.85 7.90 -25.69
C PHE A 153 1.83 8.29 -26.81
N GLU A 154 2.21 7.35 -27.69
CA GLU A 154 3.04 7.65 -28.88
C GLU A 154 2.29 8.59 -29.82
N ASN A 155 1.04 8.29 -30.12
CA ASN A 155 0.18 9.14 -30.94
C ASN A 155 -0.09 10.49 -30.26
N LEU A 156 -0.30 10.50 -28.94
CA LEU A 156 -0.44 11.74 -28.18
C LEU A 156 0.84 12.58 -28.27
N ALA A 157 2.03 11.98 -28.12
CA ALA A 157 3.30 12.70 -28.25
C ALA A 157 3.48 13.29 -29.65
N ILE A 158 3.20 12.51 -30.70
CA ILE A 158 3.23 13.00 -32.09
C ILE A 158 2.29 14.19 -32.24
N PHE A 159 1.03 14.03 -31.82
CA PHE A 159 0.00 15.07 -31.90
C PHE A 159 0.45 16.35 -31.17
N LEU A 160 0.92 16.21 -29.93
CA LEU A 160 1.36 17.32 -29.09
C LEU A 160 2.58 18.04 -29.68
N SER A 161 3.52 17.31 -30.29
CA SER A 161 4.76 17.86 -30.88
C SER A 161 4.53 18.71 -32.13
N GLN A 162 3.44 18.49 -32.86
CA GLN A 162 3.17 19.18 -34.12
C GLN A 162 2.78 20.65 -33.92
N GLY A 163 2.36 21.05 -32.72
CA GLY A 163 2.05 22.44 -32.35
C GLY A 163 0.92 23.11 -33.17
N LYS A 164 0.24 22.37 -34.04
CA LYS A 164 -0.70 22.87 -35.06
C LYS A 164 -2.18 22.60 -34.75
N TYR A 165 -2.50 22.14 -33.55
CA TYR A 165 -3.88 21.90 -33.14
C TYR A 165 -4.34 23.05 -32.25
N HIS A 166 -5.52 23.58 -32.55
CA HIS A 166 -6.26 24.36 -31.57
C HIS A 166 -6.79 23.38 -30.52
N LEU A 167 -6.45 23.61 -29.26
CA LEU A 167 -7.24 23.05 -28.18
C LEU A 167 -8.68 23.57 -28.35
N PRO A 168 -9.71 22.71 -28.15
CA PRO A 168 -11.08 23.18 -28.05
C PRO A 168 -11.20 24.40 -27.13
N GLU A 169 -12.05 25.37 -27.51
CA GLU A 169 -12.29 26.56 -26.70
C GLU A 169 -12.63 26.18 -25.25
N GLY A 170 -11.97 26.80 -24.27
CA GLY A 170 -12.14 26.51 -22.84
C GLY A 170 -11.14 25.52 -22.23
N LEU A 171 -10.31 24.83 -23.03
CA LEU A 171 -9.22 24.00 -22.50
C LEU A 171 -7.95 24.85 -22.32
N ASP A 172 -7.51 25.03 -21.08
CA ASP A 172 -6.24 25.66 -20.73
C ASP A 172 -5.30 24.63 -20.09
N ARG A 173 -4.09 24.50 -20.63
CA ARG A 173 -3.07 23.57 -20.12
C ARG A 173 -2.57 23.96 -18.75
N ASP A 174 -2.45 25.25 -18.50
CA ASP A 174 -1.93 25.77 -17.23
C ASP A 174 -2.94 25.57 -16.10
N LYS A 175 -4.21 25.29 -16.45
CA LYS A 175 -5.30 24.96 -15.53
C LYS A 175 -5.55 23.46 -15.36
N PHE A 176 -4.63 22.58 -15.78
CA PHE A 176 -4.74 21.17 -15.43
C PHE A 176 -4.50 20.97 -13.93
N THR A 177 -5.58 21.10 -13.15
CA THR A 177 -5.59 20.88 -11.72
C THR A 177 -6.28 19.55 -11.44
N ILE A 178 -5.48 18.54 -11.10
CA ILE A 178 -6.02 17.40 -10.37
C ILE A 178 -6.15 17.90 -8.92
N GLN A 179 -7.36 17.90 -8.40
CA GLN A 179 -7.62 18.37 -7.03
C GLN A 179 -7.51 17.19 -6.07
N ALA A 180 -6.68 17.36 -5.03
CA ALA A 180 -6.69 16.50 -3.87
C ALA A 180 -7.75 17.03 -2.88
N HIS A 181 -8.58 16.12 -2.35
CA HIS A 181 -9.46 16.41 -1.21
C HIS A 181 -8.97 15.76 0.08
N HIS A 182 -7.84 15.05 0.00
CA HIS A 182 -7.23 14.39 1.13
C HIS A 182 -6.24 15.32 1.81
N TYR A 183 -6.51 15.61 3.07
CA TYR A 183 -5.60 16.25 4.01
C TYR A 183 -5.43 15.30 5.20
N ASN A 184 -4.31 15.38 5.91
CA ASN A 184 -4.09 14.60 7.12
C ASN A 184 -4.09 15.49 8.37
N ILE A 185 -4.54 16.74 8.24
CA ILE A 185 -4.56 17.74 9.30
C ILE A 185 -5.88 18.52 9.26
N ILE A 186 -6.56 18.63 10.39
CA ILE A 186 -7.66 19.56 10.62
C ILE A 186 -7.13 20.67 11.52
N GLY A 187 -7.46 21.93 11.24
CA GLY A 187 -7.03 23.08 12.04
C GLY A 187 -5.50 23.26 12.06
N GLU A 188 -4.84 23.31 10.90
CA GLU A 188 -3.37 23.32 10.79
C GLU A 188 -2.67 24.41 11.63
N ASP A 189 -3.29 25.60 11.70
CA ASP A 189 -2.84 26.77 12.47
C ASP A 189 -3.49 26.88 13.86
N GLU A 190 -4.31 25.90 14.25
CA GLU A 190 -5.04 25.85 15.52
C GLU A 190 -4.36 24.90 16.51
N GLY A 191 -3.04 24.79 16.44
CA GLY A 191 -2.23 24.01 17.38
C GLY A 191 -2.07 24.68 18.74
N PRO A 192 -1.61 23.94 19.77
CA PRO A 192 -1.40 24.48 21.10
C PRO A 192 -0.30 25.54 21.07
N THR A 193 -0.59 26.72 21.64
CA THR A 193 0.28 27.91 21.52
C THR A 193 1.37 27.95 22.59
N SER A 194 1.15 27.32 23.75
CA SER A 194 2.13 27.15 24.85
C SER A 194 1.67 26.04 25.79
N ALA A 195 2.60 25.23 26.29
CA ALA A 195 2.26 24.19 27.26
C ALA A 195 1.86 24.79 28.61
N THR A 196 0.83 24.23 29.25
CA THR A 196 0.41 24.63 30.60
C THR A 196 1.02 23.69 31.64
N THR A 197 1.43 24.22 32.79
CA THR A 197 2.01 23.43 33.89
C THR A 197 0.98 22.91 34.90
N THR A 198 -0.27 23.37 34.81
CA THR A 198 -1.37 22.96 35.69
C THR A 198 -2.53 22.48 34.84
N LEU A 199 -3.00 21.26 35.13
CA LEU A 199 -4.15 20.69 34.44
C LEU A 199 -5.44 21.34 34.93
N THR A 200 -6.29 21.71 33.99
CA THR A 200 -7.61 22.31 34.20
C THR A 200 -8.67 21.25 33.86
N PRO A 201 -9.49 20.82 34.83
CA PRO A 201 -10.60 19.90 34.59
C PRO A 201 -11.59 20.44 33.55
N ILE A 202 -12.24 19.53 32.84
CA ILE A 202 -13.36 19.84 31.95
C ILE A 202 -14.70 19.74 32.68
N ASP A 203 -15.64 20.62 32.34
CA ASP A 203 -17.00 20.61 32.88
C ASP A 203 -17.81 19.45 32.27
N GLU A 204 -18.11 18.45 33.09
CA GLU A 204 -18.85 17.25 32.72
C GLU A 204 -20.28 17.54 32.26
N GLU A 205 -20.95 18.55 32.84
CA GLU A 205 -22.30 18.93 32.44
C GLU A 205 -22.28 19.75 31.15
N ALA A 206 -21.24 20.56 30.91
CA ALA A 206 -21.06 21.21 29.62
C ALA A 206 -20.80 20.18 28.48
N VAL A 207 -20.09 19.08 28.78
CA VAL A 207 -19.92 17.97 27.84
C VAL A 207 -21.26 17.27 27.58
N ALA A 208 -22.04 16.99 28.62
CA ALA A 208 -23.36 16.36 28.48
C ALA A 208 -24.31 17.23 27.64
N ALA A 209 -24.40 18.53 27.95
CA ALA A 209 -25.25 19.50 27.28
C ALA A 209 -24.98 19.62 25.77
N PHE A 210 -23.77 19.28 25.31
CA PHE A 210 -23.44 19.22 23.88
C PHE A 210 -24.33 18.25 23.10
N PHE A 211 -24.76 17.15 23.73
CA PHE A 211 -25.52 16.05 23.13
C PHE A 211 -27.02 16.09 23.46
N GLU A 212 -27.46 17.03 24.31
CA GLU A 212 -28.86 17.18 24.70
C GLU A 212 -29.68 17.93 23.64
N GLU A 213 -31.00 17.96 23.82
CA GLU A 213 -31.91 18.68 22.93
C GLU A 213 -31.58 20.19 22.93
N GLY A 214 -31.31 20.74 21.74
CA GLY A 214 -30.87 22.14 21.60
C GLY A 214 -29.37 22.38 21.85
N GLY A 215 -28.59 21.33 22.10
CA GLY A 215 -27.12 21.39 22.18
C GLY A 215 -26.45 21.69 20.83
N GLU A 216 -25.13 21.94 20.85
CA GLU A 216 -24.35 22.31 19.66
C GLU A 216 -24.44 21.25 18.53
N LEU A 217 -24.55 19.96 18.89
CA LEU A 217 -24.70 18.88 17.91
C LEU A 217 -26.06 18.88 17.20
N ALA A 218 -27.11 19.39 17.85
CA ALA A 218 -28.46 19.43 17.28
C ALA A 218 -28.58 20.42 16.11
N GLY A 219 -27.68 21.42 16.05
CA GLY A 219 -27.70 22.46 15.02
C GLY A 219 -27.34 21.96 13.60
N GLU A 220 -26.57 20.87 13.48
CA GLU A 220 -26.08 20.36 12.20
C GLU A 220 -27.03 19.34 11.56
N PHE A 221 -27.74 18.55 12.37
CA PHE A 221 -28.58 17.46 11.89
C PHE A 221 -30.06 17.86 11.89
N ARG A 222 -30.68 17.91 10.71
CA ARG A 222 -32.13 18.23 10.53
C ARG A 222 -33.08 17.30 11.30
N GLN A 223 -32.62 16.10 11.66
CA GLN A 223 -33.35 15.08 12.43
C GLN A 223 -32.47 14.56 13.57
N PHE A 224 -31.96 15.47 14.40
CA PHE A 224 -31.23 15.09 15.60
C PHE A 224 -32.18 14.55 16.67
N GLU A 225 -31.86 13.37 17.22
CA GLU A 225 -32.52 12.84 18.41
C GLU A 225 -31.46 12.60 19.49
N PRO A 226 -31.62 13.19 20.69
CA PRO A 226 -30.69 12.98 21.80
C PRO A 226 -30.75 11.52 22.25
N ARG A 227 -29.57 10.94 22.48
CA ARG A 227 -29.44 9.54 22.91
C ARG A 227 -28.90 9.50 24.33
N ALA A 228 -29.72 9.11 25.29
CA ALA A 228 -29.31 9.02 26.70
C ALA A 228 -28.00 8.21 26.92
N PRO A 229 -27.76 7.07 26.23
CA PRO A 229 -26.49 6.34 26.34
C PRO A 229 -25.27 7.14 25.83
N GLN A 230 -25.46 8.03 24.84
CA GLN A 230 -24.41 8.88 24.30
C GLN A 230 -24.00 9.95 25.31
N VAL A 231 -24.99 10.58 25.95
CA VAL A 231 -24.79 11.59 27.01
C VAL A 231 -24.09 10.97 28.21
N GLU A 232 -24.56 9.80 28.66
CA GLU A 232 -23.95 9.07 29.78
C GLU A 232 -22.49 8.69 29.50
N MET A 233 -22.23 8.17 28.29
CA MET A 233 -20.87 7.84 27.86
C MET A 233 -19.97 9.08 27.86
N ALA A 234 -20.43 10.20 27.29
CA ALA A 234 -19.66 11.43 27.22
C ALA A 234 -19.32 11.99 28.61
N ARG A 235 -20.28 11.95 29.55
CA ARG A 235 -20.06 12.34 30.95
C ARG A 235 -19.01 11.46 31.63
N LYS A 236 -19.12 10.13 31.49
CA LYS A 236 -18.13 9.18 32.06
C LYS A 236 -16.74 9.36 31.47
N VAL A 237 -16.62 9.61 30.17
CA VAL A 237 -15.34 9.88 29.52
C VAL A 237 -14.74 11.20 30.06
N ALA A 238 -15.55 12.24 30.22
CA ALA A 238 -15.10 13.51 30.80
C ALA A 238 -14.58 13.35 32.24
N GLN A 239 -15.32 12.61 33.07
CA GLN A 239 -14.91 12.26 34.43
C GLN A 239 -13.58 11.48 34.44
N ALA A 240 -13.40 10.50 33.54
CA ALA A 240 -12.17 9.72 33.46
C ALA A 240 -10.94 10.57 33.07
N PHE A 241 -11.11 11.57 32.20
CA PHE A 241 -10.06 12.56 31.93
C PHE A 241 -9.71 13.38 33.18
N ASN A 242 -10.72 13.91 33.88
CA ASN A 242 -10.55 14.71 35.09
C ASN A 242 -9.85 13.97 36.23
N GLU A 243 -10.23 12.70 36.43
CA GLU A 243 -9.76 11.88 37.55
C GLU A 243 -8.54 11.00 37.20
N GLY A 244 -8.11 10.97 35.93
CA GLY A 244 -7.01 10.13 35.47
C GLY A 244 -7.30 8.62 35.60
N GLN A 245 -8.54 8.21 35.34
CA GLN A 245 -9.00 6.84 35.55
C GLN A 245 -8.96 5.98 34.30
N PHE A 246 -8.79 4.66 34.51
CA PHE A 246 -9.01 3.67 33.46
C PHE A 246 -10.51 3.35 33.33
N LEU A 247 -11.07 3.60 32.15
CA LEU A 247 -12.50 3.44 31.87
C LEU A 247 -12.73 2.45 30.73
N VAL A 248 -13.57 1.44 30.97
CA VAL A 248 -14.03 0.49 29.94
C VAL A 248 -15.53 0.70 29.75
N ILE A 249 -15.93 0.94 28.50
CA ILE A 249 -17.33 1.15 28.12
C ILE A 249 -17.69 0.16 27.01
N GLU A 250 -18.72 -0.64 27.25
CA GLU A 250 -19.41 -1.37 26.20
C GLU A 250 -20.58 -0.50 25.70
N ALA A 251 -20.57 -0.16 24.41
CA ALA A 251 -21.66 0.59 23.80
C ALA A 251 -22.06 -0.04 22.47
N GLY A 252 -23.37 -0.12 22.22
CA GLY A 252 -23.94 -0.72 21.00
C GLY A 252 -23.54 0.01 19.72
N THR A 253 -23.74 -0.61 18.56
CA THR A 253 -23.58 0.08 17.27
C THR A 253 -24.64 1.17 17.11
N GLY A 254 -24.28 2.30 16.47
CA GLY A 254 -25.22 3.40 16.24
C GLY A 254 -25.55 4.27 17.46
N THR A 255 -24.95 4.04 18.63
CA THR A 255 -25.16 4.87 19.84
C THR A 255 -24.45 6.22 19.80
N GLY A 256 -23.66 6.50 18.75
CA GLY A 256 -22.89 7.74 18.63
C GLY A 256 -21.58 7.74 19.45
N LYS A 257 -20.98 6.55 19.66
CA LYS A 257 -19.75 6.32 20.43
C LYS A 257 -18.62 7.29 20.06
N SER A 258 -18.35 7.43 18.76
CA SER A 258 -17.27 8.27 18.23
C SER A 258 -17.36 9.69 18.76
N MET A 259 -18.50 10.34 18.59
CA MET A 259 -18.71 11.70 19.09
C MET A 259 -18.62 11.76 20.62
N ALA A 260 -19.17 10.76 21.32
CA ALA A 260 -19.22 10.73 22.78
C ALA A 260 -17.82 10.71 23.44
N TYR A 261 -16.81 10.10 22.79
CA TYR A 261 -15.43 10.19 23.28
C TYR A 261 -14.65 11.36 22.66
N LEU A 262 -14.97 11.78 21.42
CA LEU A 262 -14.25 12.87 20.74
C LEU A 262 -14.47 14.23 21.40
N VAL A 263 -15.71 14.56 21.77
CA VAL A 263 -16.05 15.86 22.37
C VAL A 263 -15.32 16.12 23.69
N PRO A 264 -15.37 15.23 24.70
CA PRO A 264 -14.59 15.42 25.92
C PRO A 264 -13.08 15.39 25.66
N ALA A 265 -12.59 14.57 24.72
CA ALA A 265 -11.17 14.54 24.36
C ALA A 265 -10.68 15.87 23.78
N ILE A 266 -11.45 16.49 22.88
CA ILE A 266 -11.13 17.80 22.30
C ILE A 266 -11.13 18.88 23.38
N LYS A 267 -12.19 18.94 24.20
CA LYS A 267 -12.28 19.91 25.30
C LYS A 267 -11.11 19.77 26.29
N TRP A 268 -10.75 18.53 26.64
CA TRP A 268 -9.60 18.26 27.50
C TRP A 268 -8.30 18.77 26.88
N ALA A 269 -8.04 18.39 25.62
CA ALA A 269 -6.79 18.73 24.95
C ALA A 269 -6.63 20.23 24.70
N VAL A 270 -7.72 20.94 24.41
CA VAL A 270 -7.71 22.41 24.23
C VAL A 270 -7.53 23.13 25.57
N ASN A 271 -8.14 22.66 26.65
CA ASN A 271 -7.97 23.25 27.99
C ASN A 271 -6.57 23.00 28.58
N ASN A 272 -5.90 21.94 28.12
CA ASN A 272 -4.63 21.47 28.65
C ASN A 272 -3.55 21.39 27.56
N PRO A 273 -3.19 22.51 26.90
CA PRO A 273 -2.19 22.45 25.83
C PRO A 273 -0.85 21.94 26.39
N GLY A 274 -0.22 21.03 25.66
CA GLY A 274 1.04 20.38 26.05
C GLY A 274 0.96 18.84 25.98
N PRO A 275 2.07 18.14 26.32
CA PRO A 275 2.14 16.67 26.25
C PRO A 275 1.08 15.97 27.11
N GLU A 276 0.79 16.52 28.29
CA GLU A 276 -0.16 15.96 29.27
C GLU A 276 -1.62 16.08 28.81
N GLY A 277 -2.00 17.08 28.02
CA GLY A 277 -3.37 17.19 27.51
C GLY A 277 -3.59 16.61 26.13
N ARG A 278 -2.51 16.28 25.39
CA ARG A 278 -2.63 15.65 24.08
C ARG A 278 -3.30 14.28 24.20
N VAL A 279 -4.26 14.01 23.33
CA VAL A 279 -5.03 12.76 23.33
C VAL A 279 -4.71 11.93 22.08
N ILE A 280 -4.30 10.68 22.30
CA ILE A 280 -4.12 9.70 21.23
C ILE A 280 -5.41 8.90 21.07
N ILE A 281 -5.94 8.83 19.85
CA ILE A 281 -7.11 8.00 19.53
C ILE A 281 -6.66 6.91 18.59
N SER A 282 -6.83 5.66 19.03
CA SER A 282 -6.37 4.48 18.32
C SER A 282 -7.56 3.64 17.90
N THR A 283 -7.61 3.28 16.62
CA THR A 283 -8.69 2.46 16.03
C THR A 283 -8.15 1.16 15.45
N ASN A 284 -9.01 0.14 15.33
CA ASN A 284 -8.60 -1.15 14.78
C ASN A 284 -8.17 -1.08 13.30
N THR A 285 -8.98 -0.43 12.44
CA THR A 285 -8.74 -0.43 10.99
C THR A 285 -8.50 0.97 10.44
N LYS A 286 -7.71 1.08 9.37
CA LYS A 286 -7.47 2.35 8.66
C LYS A 286 -8.78 2.97 8.16
N ASN A 287 -9.76 2.16 7.76
CA ASN A 287 -11.06 2.67 7.30
C ASN A 287 -11.85 3.34 8.44
N LEU A 288 -11.82 2.77 9.65
CA LEU A 288 -12.42 3.40 10.82
C LEU A 288 -11.67 4.68 11.19
N GLN A 289 -10.33 4.63 11.18
CA GLN A 289 -9.47 5.79 11.38
C GLN A 289 -9.82 6.94 10.42
N GLU A 290 -9.99 6.64 9.14
CA GLU A 290 -10.36 7.58 8.08
C GLU A 290 -11.80 8.06 8.22
N GLN A 291 -12.73 7.21 8.67
CA GLN A 291 -14.09 7.63 8.97
C GLN A 291 -14.12 8.69 10.07
N LEU A 292 -13.41 8.45 11.18
CA LEU A 292 -13.30 9.44 12.26
C LEU A 292 -12.66 10.74 11.77
N PHE A 293 -11.63 10.64 10.93
CA PHE A 293 -10.87 11.81 10.48
C PHE A 293 -11.54 12.62 9.37
N PHE A 294 -12.16 11.97 8.38
CA PHE A 294 -12.74 12.67 7.23
C PHE A 294 -14.24 12.96 7.38
N LYS A 295 -14.92 12.40 8.39
CA LYS A 295 -16.34 12.65 8.65
C LYS A 295 -16.60 13.24 10.02
N ASP A 296 -16.16 12.56 11.08
CA ASP A 296 -16.58 12.94 12.44
C ASP A 296 -15.86 14.21 12.94
N LEU A 297 -14.54 14.26 12.85
CA LEU A 297 -13.75 15.43 13.26
C LEU A 297 -14.07 16.71 12.48
N PRO A 298 -14.29 16.70 11.14
CA PRO A 298 -14.68 17.91 10.41
C PRO A 298 -16.02 18.47 10.86
N VAL A 299 -16.98 17.60 11.20
CA VAL A 299 -18.27 18.01 11.79
C VAL A 299 -18.04 18.67 13.15
N LEU A 300 -17.20 18.07 14.01
CA LEU A 300 -16.87 18.67 15.30
C LEU A 300 -16.14 20.02 15.13
N HIS A 301 -15.24 20.13 14.17
CA HIS A 301 -14.50 21.36 13.87
C HIS A 301 -15.41 22.51 13.40
N SER A 302 -16.51 22.21 12.71
CA SER A 302 -17.47 23.21 12.25
C SER A 302 -18.45 23.68 13.35
N ILE A 303 -18.83 22.79 14.28
CA ILE A 303 -19.86 23.09 15.29
C ILE A 303 -19.31 23.51 16.65
N MET A 304 -18.14 23.01 17.05
CA MET A 304 -17.54 23.34 18.33
C MET A 304 -16.98 24.76 18.33
N LYS A 305 -17.06 25.45 19.47
CA LYS A 305 -16.47 26.78 19.65
C LYS A 305 -14.95 26.72 19.78
N GLU A 306 -14.46 25.63 20.36
CA GLU A 306 -13.05 25.36 20.55
C GLU A 306 -12.36 25.13 19.21
N LYS A 307 -11.27 25.87 18.96
CA LYS A 307 -10.39 25.64 17.82
C LYS A 307 -9.37 24.57 18.18
N PHE A 308 -9.20 23.58 17.31
CA PHE A 308 -8.33 22.44 17.59
C PHE A 308 -7.65 21.91 16.34
N LYS A 309 -6.36 21.63 16.50
CA LYS A 309 -5.58 20.81 15.57
C LYS A 309 -5.76 19.30 15.81
N ALA A 310 -6.17 18.57 14.79
CA ALA A 310 -6.19 17.10 14.78
C ALA A 310 -5.37 16.54 13.61
N VAL A 311 -4.63 15.46 13.84
CA VAL A 311 -3.72 14.87 12.84
C VAL A 311 -3.95 13.38 12.65
N LEU A 312 -4.06 12.96 11.40
CA LEU A 312 -4.07 11.56 11.00
C LEU A 312 -2.64 11.08 10.78
N LEU A 313 -2.18 10.16 11.64
CA LEU A 313 -0.85 9.57 11.55
C LEU A 313 -0.93 8.07 11.27
N LYS A 314 -0.23 7.63 10.22
CA LYS A 314 -0.15 6.22 9.83
C LYS A 314 1.27 5.69 9.99
N GLY A 315 1.42 4.36 9.91
CA GLY A 315 2.74 3.74 9.86
C GLY A 315 3.54 4.25 8.67
N LYS A 316 4.86 4.33 8.81
CA LYS A 316 5.77 4.85 7.76
C LYS A 316 5.60 4.19 6.38
N GLY A 317 5.15 2.94 6.33
CA GLY A 317 4.93 2.20 5.10
C GLY A 317 3.74 2.68 4.28
N ASN A 318 3.01 3.69 4.75
CA ASN A 318 1.96 4.37 3.99
C ASN A 318 2.47 5.62 3.27
N TYR A 319 3.65 6.14 3.62
CA TYR A 319 4.17 7.38 3.06
C TYR A 319 5.20 7.13 1.98
N LEU A 320 5.03 7.78 0.84
CA LEU A 320 6.03 7.80 -0.22
C LEU A 320 7.33 8.46 0.28
N CYS A 321 8.48 7.86 -0.05
CA CYS A 321 9.78 8.48 0.10
C CYS A 321 10.18 9.18 -1.22
N LEU A 322 10.25 10.51 -1.21
CA LEU A 322 10.66 11.31 -2.38
C LEU A 322 12.06 10.95 -2.91
N ASP A 323 13.00 10.62 -2.01
CA ASP A 323 14.34 10.21 -2.42
C ASP A 323 14.30 8.92 -3.22
N LYS A 324 13.61 7.90 -2.70
CA LYS A 324 13.44 6.63 -3.39
C LYS A 324 12.66 6.78 -4.68
N TRP A 325 11.60 7.60 -4.72
CA TRP A 325 10.86 7.90 -5.94
C TRP A 325 11.77 8.47 -7.02
N VAL A 326 12.55 9.51 -6.72
CA VAL A 326 13.45 10.13 -7.69
C VAL A 326 14.49 9.14 -8.18
N THR A 327 15.11 8.35 -7.30
CA THR A 327 16.06 7.32 -7.74
C THR A 327 15.39 6.27 -8.63
N VAL A 328 14.23 5.74 -8.23
CA VAL A 328 13.52 4.71 -9.01
C VAL A 328 13.14 5.22 -10.39
N MET A 329 12.70 6.48 -10.50
CA MET A 329 12.34 7.09 -11.77
C MET A 329 13.55 7.39 -12.65
N SER A 330 14.68 7.80 -12.08
CA SER A 330 15.93 8.03 -12.83
C SER A 330 16.56 6.73 -13.35
N ASP A 331 16.37 5.61 -12.64
CA ASP A 331 17.02 4.32 -12.90
C ASP A 331 16.03 3.18 -13.20
N MET A 332 14.87 3.52 -13.76
CA MET A 332 13.77 2.58 -13.95
C MET A 332 14.15 1.34 -14.78
N GLN A 333 15.11 1.43 -15.70
CA GLN A 333 15.59 0.28 -16.52
C GLN A 333 16.29 -0.80 -15.71
N TYR A 334 16.72 -0.48 -14.49
CA TYR A 334 17.46 -1.40 -13.64
C TYR A 334 16.71 -1.72 -12.34
N ARG A 335 15.78 -0.84 -11.93
CA ARG A 335 15.02 -0.99 -10.67
C ARG A 335 13.64 -1.61 -10.88
N LEU A 336 13.05 -1.46 -12.07
CA LEU A 336 11.69 -1.91 -12.35
C LEU A 336 11.67 -2.97 -13.45
N ASN A 337 10.96 -4.07 -13.19
CA ASN A 337 10.61 -5.02 -14.24
C ASN A 337 9.46 -4.48 -15.12
N ALA A 338 9.14 -5.17 -16.21
CA ALA A 338 8.10 -4.74 -17.16
C ALA A 338 6.73 -4.53 -16.48
N ARG A 339 6.33 -5.42 -15.58
CA ARG A 339 5.04 -5.32 -14.86
C ARG A 339 5.01 -4.13 -13.90
N GLU A 340 6.11 -3.91 -13.18
CA GLU A 340 6.24 -2.79 -12.25
C GLU A 340 6.20 -1.44 -12.97
N ARG A 341 6.76 -1.34 -14.18
CA ARG A 341 6.68 -0.15 -15.02
C ARG A 341 5.25 0.22 -15.38
N VAL A 342 4.39 -0.76 -15.65
CA VAL A 342 2.96 -0.49 -15.88
C VAL A 342 2.28 -0.09 -14.59
N ASN A 343 2.57 -0.82 -13.50
CA ASN A 343 1.92 -0.62 -12.22
C ASN A 343 2.33 0.68 -11.51
N ILE A 344 3.42 1.34 -11.91
CA ILE A 344 3.82 2.65 -11.37
C ILE A 344 3.02 3.82 -11.99
N LEU A 345 2.37 3.61 -13.15
CA LEU A 345 1.67 4.67 -13.87
C LEU A 345 0.63 5.42 -13.01
N PRO A 346 -0.21 4.76 -12.17
CA PRO A 346 -1.15 5.46 -11.31
C PRO A 346 -0.49 6.44 -10.32
N LEU A 347 0.78 6.21 -9.97
CA LEU A 347 1.51 7.08 -9.04
C LEU A 347 2.08 8.32 -9.72
N TYR A 348 2.29 8.30 -11.04
CA TYR A 348 3.08 9.33 -11.73
C TYR A 348 2.55 10.77 -11.52
N PHE A 349 1.25 10.99 -11.73
CA PHE A 349 0.64 12.31 -11.47
C PHE A 349 0.38 12.55 -9.99
N TRP A 350 0.01 11.50 -9.25
CA TRP A 350 -0.22 11.59 -7.80
C TRP A 350 1.00 12.14 -7.04
N VAL A 351 2.20 11.61 -7.27
CA VAL A 351 3.42 12.07 -6.58
C VAL A 351 3.71 13.56 -6.81
N GLN A 352 3.28 14.10 -7.95
CA GLN A 352 3.49 15.51 -8.28
C GLN A 352 2.53 16.45 -7.56
N GLN A 353 1.44 15.93 -7.02
CA GLN A 353 0.30 16.73 -6.53
C GLN A 353 -0.11 16.40 -5.11
N THR A 354 0.32 15.25 -4.56
CA THR A 354 0.06 14.88 -3.18
C THR A 354 0.75 15.84 -2.21
N GLU A 355 0.00 16.27 -1.19
CA GLU A 355 0.52 17.11 -0.11
C GLU A 355 0.91 16.27 1.11
N THR A 356 0.23 15.15 1.33
CA THR A 356 0.46 14.28 2.51
C THR A 356 1.40 13.12 2.21
N GLY A 357 1.52 12.70 0.95
CA GLY A 357 2.27 11.52 0.50
C GLY A 357 1.72 10.19 0.99
N ASP A 358 0.51 10.16 1.56
CA ASP A 358 -0.17 8.96 2.02
C ASP A 358 -0.78 8.19 0.85
N ILE A 359 -0.37 6.93 0.68
CA ILE A 359 -0.84 6.09 -0.42
C ILE A 359 -2.34 5.82 -0.41
N ALA A 360 -3.03 6.01 0.73
CA ALA A 360 -4.48 5.90 0.80
C ALA A 360 -5.21 6.93 -0.09
N GLU A 361 -4.54 8.03 -0.43
CA GLU A 361 -5.03 9.02 -1.40
C GLU A 361 -5.15 8.44 -2.81
N ASN A 362 -4.44 7.35 -3.13
CA ASN A 362 -4.36 6.78 -4.47
C ASN A 362 -4.86 5.34 -4.53
N ASN A 363 -6.18 5.18 -4.64
CA ASN A 363 -6.80 3.87 -4.84
C ASN A 363 -6.57 3.30 -6.25
N GLY A 364 -5.98 4.08 -7.16
CA GLY A 364 -5.55 3.62 -8.47
C GLY A 364 -4.35 2.67 -8.38
N PHE A 365 -3.49 2.88 -7.38
CA PHE A 365 -2.38 2.00 -7.04
C PHE A 365 -2.77 1.00 -5.94
N ARG A 366 -2.93 -0.26 -6.32
CA ARG A 366 -3.28 -1.32 -5.36
C ARG A 366 -2.04 -1.86 -4.65
N VAL A 367 -1.77 -1.38 -3.42
CA VAL A 367 -0.59 -1.74 -2.63
C VAL A 367 -0.51 -3.25 -2.40
N GLU A 368 -1.61 -3.91 -2.04
CA GLU A 368 -1.65 -5.36 -1.75
C GLU A 368 -1.18 -6.21 -2.95
N ARG A 369 -1.40 -5.72 -4.17
CA ARG A 369 -0.98 -6.40 -5.41
C ARG A 369 0.43 -6.00 -5.87
N ASN A 370 1.02 -5.01 -5.23
CA ASN A 370 2.25 -4.34 -5.63
C ASN A 370 3.24 -4.15 -4.47
N LEU A 371 3.21 -5.02 -3.46
CA LEU A 371 4.05 -4.91 -2.26
C LEU A 371 5.55 -4.75 -2.60
N GLY A 372 6.04 -5.53 -3.57
CA GLY A 372 7.44 -5.45 -4.04
C GLY A 372 7.79 -4.14 -4.76
N LEU A 373 6.82 -3.51 -5.45
CA LEU A 373 7.02 -2.18 -6.04
C LEU A 373 6.94 -1.10 -4.97
N TRP A 374 5.94 -1.18 -4.08
CA TRP A 374 5.73 -0.20 -3.02
C TRP A 374 6.89 -0.18 -2.03
N SER A 375 7.48 -1.33 -1.70
CA SER A 375 8.66 -1.42 -0.83
C SER A 375 9.88 -0.66 -1.40
N LYS A 376 10.00 -0.56 -2.73
CA LYS A 376 11.02 0.25 -3.42
C LYS A 376 10.75 1.75 -3.32
N LEU A 377 9.56 2.18 -2.90
CA LEU A 377 9.12 3.58 -2.87
C LEU A 377 8.97 4.15 -1.45
N ILE A 378 9.10 3.33 -0.40
CA ILE A 378 8.95 3.75 1.01
C ILE A 378 10.26 3.67 1.81
N ALA A 379 10.34 4.39 2.93
CA ALA A 379 11.50 4.36 3.82
C ALA A 379 11.61 3.05 4.65
N GLU A 380 12.80 2.47 4.73
CA GLU A 380 13.09 1.24 5.50
C GLU A 380 13.46 1.54 6.97
N ASN A 381 13.31 0.54 7.87
CA ASN A 381 13.38 0.76 9.32
C ASN A 381 14.81 1.10 9.76
N ASN A 382 15.79 0.49 9.10
CA ASN A 382 17.17 0.54 9.55
C ASN A 382 18.01 1.56 8.78
N TYR A 383 17.39 2.33 7.89
CA TYR A 383 18.13 3.29 7.07
C TYR A 383 17.25 4.40 6.50
N CYS A 384 16.78 5.32 7.35
CA CYS A 384 16.29 6.64 6.95
C CYS A 384 17.27 7.69 7.46
N PRO A 385 17.90 8.51 6.59
CA PRO A 385 18.89 9.50 7.02
C PRO A 385 18.31 10.63 7.91
N GLY A 386 16.98 10.66 8.10
CA GLY A 386 16.30 11.63 8.95
C GLY A 386 16.64 13.06 8.53
N LYS A 387 17.11 13.88 9.47
CA LYS A 387 17.49 15.28 9.25
C LYS A 387 18.59 15.46 8.19
N SER A 388 19.39 14.44 7.90
CA SER A 388 20.44 14.51 6.87
C SER A 388 19.94 14.17 5.45
N CYS A 389 18.65 13.87 5.29
CA CYS A 389 18.04 13.63 3.98
C CYS A 389 17.96 14.94 3.18
N LYS A 390 18.40 14.93 1.92
CA LYS A 390 18.27 16.10 1.01
C LYS A 390 16.82 16.51 0.73
N TYR A 391 15.85 15.64 1.02
CA TYR A 391 14.41 15.91 0.88
C TYR A 391 13.70 16.15 2.22
N TYR A 392 14.43 16.35 3.33
CA TYR A 392 13.83 16.45 4.67
C TYR A 392 12.68 17.46 4.75
N ASP A 393 12.87 18.67 4.22
CA ASP A 393 11.85 19.75 4.25
C ASP A 393 10.60 19.44 3.42
N ARG A 394 10.73 18.53 2.44
CA ARG A 394 9.64 18.06 1.58
C ARG A 394 9.17 16.65 1.95
N CYS A 395 9.71 16.06 3.03
CA CYS A 395 9.44 14.68 3.38
C CYS A 395 8.06 14.54 4.03
N PHE A 396 7.16 13.87 3.32
CA PHE A 396 5.79 13.55 3.75
C PHE A 396 5.72 12.93 5.15
N LEU A 397 6.53 11.89 5.41
CA LEU A 397 6.57 11.22 6.71
C LEU A 397 7.02 12.16 7.85
N MET A 398 8.06 12.99 7.61
CA MET A 398 8.55 13.92 8.63
C MET A 398 7.55 15.04 8.88
N LYS A 399 6.90 15.56 7.83
CA LYS A 399 5.80 16.53 7.95
C LYS A 399 4.66 15.97 8.79
N ALA A 400 4.18 14.76 8.49
CA ALA A 400 3.12 14.11 9.26
C ALA A 400 3.50 13.92 10.73
N ARG A 401 4.73 13.45 11.00
CA ARG A 401 5.24 13.31 12.38
C ARG A 401 5.36 14.63 13.11
N ASN A 402 5.89 15.68 12.47
CA ASN A 402 6.03 16.99 13.11
C ASN A 402 4.65 17.59 13.41
N ASN A 403 3.69 17.47 12.48
CA ASN A 403 2.33 17.94 12.72
C ASN A 403 1.65 17.21 13.89
N ALA A 404 1.90 15.91 14.06
CA ALA A 404 1.34 15.12 15.17
C ALA A 404 1.92 15.50 16.55
N LYS A 405 3.11 16.10 16.61
CA LYS A 405 3.70 16.57 17.88
C LYS A 405 2.92 17.75 18.44
N ASP A 406 2.57 18.69 17.57
CA ASP A 406 1.89 19.93 17.92
C ASP A 406 0.36 19.80 17.71
N ALA A 407 -0.20 18.60 17.82
CA ALA A 407 -1.63 18.37 17.67
C ALA A 407 -2.30 18.20 19.04
N HIS A 408 -3.56 18.62 19.16
CA HIS A 408 -4.40 18.31 20.32
C HIS A 408 -4.83 16.84 20.28
N ILE A 409 -5.22 16.38 19.09
CA ILE A 409 -5.73 15.03 18.85
C ILE A 409 -4.87 14.36 17.78
N VAL A 410 -4.37 13.15 18.06
CA VAL A 410 -3.65 12.33 17.08
C VAL A 410 -4.41 11.03 16.86
N LEU A 411 -4.86 10.80 15.62
CA LEU A 411 -5.52 9.56 15.23
C LEU A 411 -4.50 8.59 14.66
N VAL A 412 -4.42 7.42 15.27
CA VAL A 412 -3.56 6.30 14.86
C VAL A 412 -4.38 5.02 14.69
N ASN A 413 -3.78 3.99 14.09
CA ASN A 413 -4.30 2.65 14.22
C ASN A 413 -3.62 1.91 15.39
N HIS A 414 -4.28 0.87 15.91
CA HIS A 414 -3.76 0.03 17.00
C HIS A 414 -2.35 -0.49 16.69
N SER A 415 -2.13 -0.90 15.44
CA SER A 415 -0.83 -1.34 14.94
C SER A 415 0.31 -0.34 15.19
N LEU A 416 0.08 0.93 14.87
CA LEU A 416 1.07 1.98 15.06
C LEU A 416 1.26 2.28 16.54
N LEU A 417 0.18 2.30 17.33
CA LEU A 417 0.24 2.50 18.77
C LEU A 417 1.13 1.43 19.44
N PHE A 418 0.88 0.14 19.18
CA PHE A 418 1.68 -0.95 19.77
C PHE A 418 3.11 -0.99 19.25
N SER A 419 3.32 -0.68 17.97
CA SER A 419 4.68 -0.56 17.43
C SER A 419 5.47 0.57 18.08
N ASP A 420 4.78 1.66 18.46
CA ASP A 420 5.40 2.81 19.11
C ASP A 420 5.72 2.52 20.58
N LEU A 421 4.80 1.85 21.29
CA LEU A 421 5.02 1.38 22.66
C LEU A 421 6.21 0.43 22.75
N ALA A 422 6.36 -0.49 21.79
CA ALA A 422 7.52 -1.39 21.70
C ALA A 422 8.83 -0.66 21.41
N ALA A 423 8.77 0.57 20.92
CA ALA A 423 9.91 1.42 20.57
C ALA A 423 10.10 2.59 21.55
N ASP A 424 9.62 2.48 22.79
CA ASP A 424 9.71 3.52 23.84
C ASP A 424 9.14 4.88 23.37
N ASN A 425 7.97 4.85 22.73
CA ASN A 425 7.23 6.04 22.25
C ASN A 425 8.04 6.96 21.31
N ALA A 426 8.97 6.40 20.52
CA ALA A 426 9.86 7.16 19.64
C ALA A 426 9.12 7.98 18.54
N VAL A 427 7.91 7.59 18.16
CA VAL A 427 7.10 8.21 17.10
C VAL A 427 6.05 9.14 17.67
N LEU A 428 5.21 8.68 18.60
CA LEU A 428 4.13 9.50 19.15
C LEU A 428 4.66 10.49 20.18
N GLN A 429 5.78 10.22 20.85
CA GLN A 429 6.32 11.01 21.97
C GLN A 429 5.39 11.01 23.19
N ASP A 430 5.66 11.84 24.19
CA ASP A 430 4.95 11.82 25.48
C ASP A 430 3.45 12.18 25.34
N TYR A 431 2.57 11.32 25.84
CA TYR A 431 1.13 11.57 25.97
C TYR A 431 0.62 10.94 27.27
N ALA A 432 -0.37 11.56 27.91
CA ALA A 432 -0.96 11.03 29.14
C ALA A 432 -2.25 10.25 28.90
N HIS A 433 -2.98 10.53 27.80
CA HIS A 433 -4.29 9.95 27.55
C HIS A 433 -4.39 9.23 26.21
N VAL A 434 -4.99 8.04 26.24
CA VAL A 434 -5.26 7.22 25.07
C VAL A 434 -6.71 6.73 25.08
N ILE A 435 -7.37 6.84 23.93
CA ILE A 435 -8.68 6.24 23.66
C ILE A 435 -8.46 5.08 22.71
N LEU A 436 -8.96 3.91 23.09
CA LEU A 436 -8.89 2.69 22.29
C LEU A 436 -10.28 2.36 21.77
N ASP A 437 -10.54 2.69 20.51
CA ASP A 437 -11.80 2.36 19.85
C ASP A 437 -11.75 0.94 19.26
N GLU A 438 -12.87 0.21 19.35
CA GLU A 438 -12.95 -1.21 19.01
C GLU A 438 -11.91 -2.08 19.77
N ALA A 439 -11.75 -1.76 21.06
CA ALA A 439 -10.78 -2.37 21.99
C ALA A 439 -10.79 -3.91 22.05
N HIS A 440 -11.88 -4.56 21.64
CA HIS A 440 -11.94 -6.01 21.52
C HIS A 440 -10.93 -6.59 20.51
N ASN A 441 -10.36 -5.77 19.62
CA ASN A 441 -9.31 -6.17 18.67
C ASN A 441 -7.88 -5.94 19.18
N ILE A 442 -7.72 -5.36 20.36
CA ILE A 442 -6.40 -5.03 20.92
C ILE A 442 -5.56 -6.28 21.09
N GLU A 443 -6.09 -7.33 21.72
CA GLU A 443 -5.34 -8.57 21.99
C GLU A 443 -4.76 -9.14 20.69
N LYS A 444 -5.62 -9.27 19.66
CA LYS A 444 -5.22 -9.72 18.34
C LYS A 444 -4.16 -8.80 17.72
N THR A 445 -4.37 -7.49 17.76
CA THR A 445 -3.44 -6.54 17.13
C THR A 445 -2.10 -6.49 17.85
N ALA A 446 -2.10 -6.53 19.17
CA ALA A 446 -0.89 -6.58 19.98
C ALA A 446 -0.12 -7.88 19.72
N THR A 447 -0.82 -9.02 19.63
CA THR A 447 -0.26 -10.32 19.24
C THR A 447 0.40 -10.26 17.86
N GLU A 448 -0.25 -9.63 16.88
CA GLU A 448 0.30 -9.50 15.51
C GLU A 448 1.54 -8.59 15.44
N TYR A 449 1.58 -7.49 16.19
CA TYR A 449 2.64 -6.47 16.07
C TYR A 449 3.80 -6.65 17.05
N LEU A 450 3.56 -7.27 18.19
CA LEU A 450 4.59 -7.67 19.14
C LEU A 450 5.06 -9.11 18.88
N GLY A 451 4.35 -9.82 18.01
CA GLY A 451 4.70 -11.16 17.58
C GLY A 451 5.80 -11.21 16.54
N ILE A 452 6.41 -12.40 16.44
CA ILE A 452 7.42 -12.75 15.47
C ILE A 452 6.78 -13.69 14.45
N GLU A 453 6.95 -13.41 13.16
CA GLU A 453 6.46 -14.25 12.06
C GLU A 453 7.62 -14.62 11.12
N SER A 454 7.58 -15.85 10.61
CA SER A 454 8.44 -16.32 9.51
C SER A 454 7.63 -17.02 8.42
N THR A 455 7.80 -16.55 7.17
CA THR A 455 7.12 -17.06 5.96
C THR A 455 8.08 -17.18 4.78
N LEU A 456 7.80 -18.07 3.82
CA LEU A 456 8.60 -18.21 2.60
C LEU A 456 8.61 -16.90 1.79
N TRP A 457 7.52 -16.13 1.87
CA TRP A 457 7.41 -14.84 1.18
C TRP A 457 8.42 -13.79 1.68
N GLN A 458 8.67 -13.71 3.00
CA GLN A 458 9.66 -12.79 3.56
C GLN A 458 11.08 -13.10 3.05
N PHE A 459 11.44 -14.38 2.97
CA PHE A 459 12.72 -14.79 2.38
C PHE A 459 12.79 -14.43 0.89
N ARG A 460 11.72 -14.69 0.13
CA ARG A 460 11.66 -14.36 -1.29
C ARG A 460 11.83 -12.86 -1.54
N ASP A 461 11.16 -12.01 -0.77
CA ASP A 461 11.29 -10.54 -0.88
C ASP A 461 12.72 -10.09 -0.57
N PHE A 462 13.35 -10.64 0.48
CA PHE A 462 14.75 -10.41 0.79
C PHE A 462 15.68 -10.77 -0.38
N TYR A 463 15.53 -11.96 -0.97
CA TYR A 463 16.37 -12.36 -2.13
C TYR A 463 16.12 -11.48 -3.35
N HIS A 464 14.86 -11.16 -3.67
CA HIS A 464 14.53 -10.31 -4.82
C HIS A 464 15.14 -8.90 -4.71
N LYS A 465 15.28 -8.36 -3.50
CA LYS A 465 15.99 -7.10 -3.26
C LYS A 465 17.49 -7.20 -3.55
N LEU A 466 18.12 -8.32 -3.22
CA LEU A 466 19.54 -8.56 -3.52
C LEU A 466 19.78 -8.88 -5.01
N TYR A 467 19.08 -9.88 -5.54
CA TYR A 467 19.19 -10.36 -6.92
C TYR A 467 17.95 -11.15 -7.36
N GLN A 468 17.45 -10.85 -8.56
CA GLN A 468 16.42 -11.63 -9.23
C GLN A 468 16.71 -11.72 -10.73
N ARG A 469 16.46 -12.89 -11.32
CA ARG A 469 16.56 -13.12 -12.77
C ARG A 469 15.26 -13.71 -13.31
N GLU A 470 14.44 -12.83 -13.89
CA GLU A 470 13.28 -13.23 -14.71
C GLU A 470 13.59 -12.93 -16.20
N ARG A 471 12.84 -12.03 -16.84
CA ARG A 471 13.14 -11.51 -18.19
C ARG A 471 14.34 -10.55 -18.19
N MET A 472 14.56 -9.84 -17.08
CA MET A 472 15.70 -8.97 -16.84
C MET A 472 16.32 -9.28 -15.47
N GLU A 473 17.60 -8.97 -15.32
CA GLU A 473 18.28 -9.03 -14.03
C GLU A 473 18.00 -7.74 -13.24
N THR A 474 17.55 -7.88 -12.01
CA THR A 474 17.25 -6.78 -11.08
C THR A 474 17.82 -7.06 -9.69
N GLY A 475 17.89 -6.04 -8.84
CA GLY A 475 18.38 -6.14 -7.45
C GLY A 475 19.62 -5.28 -7.19
N VAL A 476 19.94 -5.07 -5.92
CA VAL A 476 21.03 -4.18 -5.48
C VAL A 476 22.40 -4.63 -6.02
N LEU A 477 22.64 -5.94 -6.10
CA LEU A 477 23.88 -6.49 -6.64
C LEU A 477 24.04 -6.17 -8.14
N VAL A 478 22.96 -6.31 -8.92
CA VAL A 478 22.96 -5.98 -10.35
C VAL A 478 23.24 -4.48 -10.56
N GLN A 479 22.61 -3.64 -9.74
CA GLN A 479 22.82 -2.19 -9.77
C GLN A 479 24.27 -1.84 -9.48
N LEU A 480 24.83 -2.41 -8.41
CA LEU A 480 26.21 -2.15 -8.05
C LEU A 480 27.17 -2.56 -9.17
N LYS A 481 27.01 -3.77 -9.73
CA LYS A 481 27.84 -4.26 -10.84
C LYS A 481 27.85 -3.27 -12.01
N ARG A 482 26.67 -2.83 -12.46
CA ARG A 482 26.53 -1.93 -13.60
C ARG A 482 27.10 -0.53 -13.32
N ARG A 483 26.87 0.01 -12.13
CA ARG A 483 27.34 1.36 -11.76
C ARG A 483 28.84 1.41 -11.58
N VAL A 484 29.42 0.37 -11.00
CA VAL A 484 30.88 0.24 -10.87
C VAL A 484 31.51 0.08 -12.26
N GLN A 485 30.90 -0.68 -13.17
CA GLN A 485 31.35 -0.79 -14.57
C GLN A 485 31.29 0.53 -15.34
N ALA A 486 30.29 1.37 -15.09
CA ALA A 486 30.16 2.70 -15.71
C ALA A 486 30.93 3.80 -14.96
N GLY A 487 31.49 3.49 -13.79
CA GLY A 487 32.12 4.43 -12.88
C GLY A 487 33.59 4.71 -13.18
N ASN A 488 34.18 5.60 -12.38
CA ASN A 488 35.60 5.97 -12.49
C ASN A 488 36.42 5.26 -11.41
N LEU A 489 36.60 3.95 -11.61
CA LEU A 489 37.37 3.07 -10.73
C LEU A 489 38.62 2.54 -11.45
N LYS A 490 39.70 2.35 -10.71
CA LYS A 490 40.90 1.66 -11.24
C LYS A 490 40.53 0.24 -11.63
N GLN A 491 41.10 -0.26 -12.74
CA GLN A 491 40.80 -1.58 -13.30
C GLN A 491 40.88 -2.72 -12.27
N THR A 492 41.89 -2.70 -11.39
CA THR A 492 42.08 -3.70 -10.33
C THR A 492 40.93 -3.71 -9.32
N HIS A 493 40.41 -2.52 -8.97
CA HIS A 493 39.27 -2.38 -8.06
C HIS A 493 37.97 -2.81 -8.73
N LEU A 494 37.80 -2.45 -10.01
CA LEU A 494 36.65 -2.83 -10.83
C LEU A 494 36.53 -4.36 -10.93
N GLU A 495 37.62 -5.05 -11.30
CA GLU A 495 37.65 -6.51 -11.44
C GLU A 495 37.37 -7.22 -10.11
N ALA A 496 37.98 -6.75 -9.02
CA ALA A 496 37.76 -7.31 -7.68
C ALA A 496 36.30 -7.15 -7.25
N LEU A 497 35.70 -5.98 -7.46
CA LEU A 497 34.32 -5.72 -7.07
C LEU A 497 33.33 -6.52 -7.93
N ILE A 498 33.51 -6.58 -9.25
CA ILE A 498 32.67 -7.42 -10.13
C ILE A 498 32.73 -8.88 -9.69
N LYS A 499 33.93 -9.41 -9.42
CA LYS A 499 34.09 -10.79 -8.95
C LYS A 499 33.34 -11.03 -7.64
N SER A 500 33.46 -10.13 -6.67
CA SER A 500 32.73 -10.23 -5.39
C SER A 500 31.22 -10.19 -5.59
N VAL A 501 30.73 -9.34 -6.50
CA VAL A 501 29.29 -9.24 -6.80
C VAL A 501 28.77 -10.49 -7.50
N ASP A 502 29.54 -11.07 -8.43
CA ASP A 502 29.17 -12.32 -9.12
C ASP A 502 29.12 -13.50 -8.14
N GLN A 503 30.12 -13.61 -7.25
CA GLN A 503 30.12 -14.62 -6.17
C GLN A 503 28.91 -14.47 -5.25
N LEU A 504 28.56 -13.24 -4.86
CA LEU A 504 27.37 -12.97 -4.05
C LEU A 504 26.07 -13.30 -4.79
N THR A 505 26.02 -13.06 -6.10
CA THR A 505 24.86 -13.39 -6.93
C THR A 505 24.61 -14.90 -6.96
N ASP A 506 25.67 -15.69 -7.12
CA ASP A 506 25.60 -17.16 -7.05
C ASP A 506 25.21 -17.63 -5.64
N GLN A 507 25.76 -16.98 -4.60
CA GLN A 507 25.43 -17.26 -3.20
C GLN A 507 23.94 -17.00 -2.90
N VAL A 508 23.37 -15.91 -3.41
CA VAL A 508 21.92 -15.60 -3.28
C VAL A 508 21.07 -16.70 -3.93
N ALA A 509 21.45 -17.17 -5.12
CA ALA A 509 20.75 -18.26 -5.79
C ALA A 509 20.87 -19.61 -5.05
N ALA A 510 22.02 -19.88 -4.42
CA ALA A 510 22.20 -21.04 -3.55
C ALA A 510 21.31 -20.95 -2.30
N CYS A 511 21.35 -19.81 -1.58
CA CYS A 511 20.52 -19.56 -0.41
C CYS A 511 19.03 -19.72 -0.70
N TRP A 512 18.56 -19.22 -1.84
CA TRP A 512 17.16 -19.35 -2.25
C TRP A 512 16.76 -20.82 -2.44
N ARG A 513 17.60 -21.64 -3.10
CA ARG A 513 17.33 -23.07 -3.27
C ARG A 513 17.26 -23.80 -1.93
N THR A 514 18.17 -23.52 -1.01
CA THR A 514 18.18 -24.09 0.35
C THR A 514 16.95 -23.65 1.15
N THR A 515 16.52 -22.40 1.01
CA THR A 515 15.28 -21.90 1.62
C THR A 515 14.05 -22.65 1.09
N GLN A 516 13.95 -22.80 -0.22
CA GLN A 516 12.84 -23.54 -0.84
C GLN A 516 12.81 -25.00 -0.39
N GLN A 517 13.98 -25.63 -0.25
CA GLN A 517 14.08 -26.99 0.28
C GLN A 517 13.58 -27.06 1.73
N PHE A 518 14.07 -26.16 2.60
CA PHE A 518 13.66 -26.11 4.01
C PHE A 518 12.13 -25.95 4.16
N PHE A 519 11.53 -24.97 3.49
CA PHE A 519 10.08 -24.73 3.59
C PHE A 519 9.24 -25.88 3.01
N ARG A 520 9.72 -26.56 1.97
CA ARG A 520 9.08 -27.76 1.43
C ARG A 520 9.09 -28.90 2.43
N GLU A 521 10.23 -29.17 3.06
CA GLU A 521 10.37 -30.21 4.08
C GLU A 521 9.55 -29.90 5.33
N LEU A 522 9.60 -28.64 5.80
CA LEU A 522 8.79 -28.13 6.92
C LEU A 522 7.30 -28.34 6.64
N THR A 523 6.81 -27.89 5.48
CA THR A 523 5.40 -28.00 5.11
C THR A 523 4.96 -29.47 5.01
N ALA A 524 5.77 -30.32 4.36
CA ALA A 524 5.49 -31.75 4.22
C ALA A 524 5.52 -32.49 5.57
N HIS A 525 6.38 -32.08 6.49
CA HIS A 525 6.44 -32.62 7.84
C HIS A 525 5.20 -32.22 8.66
N LEU A 526 4.87 -30.93 8.71
CA LEU A 526 3.75 -30.43 9.51
C LEU A 526 2.39 -30.91 8.99
N ARG A 527 2.22 -31.05 7.66
CA ARG A 527 1.01 -31.67 7.07
C ARG A 527 0.78 -33.11 7.54
N ARG A 528 1.85 -33.89 7.75
CA ARG A 528 1.74 -35.28 8.25
C ARG A 528 1.38 -35.33 9.74
N HIS A 529 1.70 -34.29 10.49
CA HIS A 529 1.49 -34.21 11.95
C HIS A 529 0.21 -33.46 12.34
N THR A 530 -0.41 -32.73 11.41
CA THR A 530 -1.66 -31.99 11.66
C THR A 530 -2.86 -32.88 11.33
N PRO A 531 -3.77 -33.17 12.29
CA PRO A 531 -5.02 -33.84 11.98
C PRO A 531 -5.81 -33.07 10.93
N THR A 532 -6.35 -33.77 9.93
CA THR A 532 -7.21 -33.17 8.91
C THR A 532 -8.49 -32.67 9.59
N ALA A 533 -8.65 -31.35 9.70
CA ALA A 533 -9.93 -30.76 10.06
C ALA A 533 -10.78 -30.67 8.78
N ASP A 534 -12.04 -31.11 8.83
CA ASP A 534 -13.02 -31.07 7.74
C ASP A 534 -13.43 -29.65 7.28
N ASN A 535 -12.69 -28.60 7.66
CA ASN A 535 -13.04 -27.21 7.38
C ASN A 535 -12.02 -26.52 6.47
N GLU A 536 -12.51 -25.77 5.49
CA GLU A 536 -11.78 -24.95 4.50
C GLU A 536 -10.96 -23.78 5.08
N TYR A 537 -10.72 -23.73 6.40
CA TYR A 537 -9.96 -22.66 7.06
C TYR A 537 -8.58 -23.15 7.51
N ALA A 538 -7.57 -22.29 7.40
CA ALA A 538 -6.21 -22.58 7.85
C ALA A 538 -6.20 -23.00 9.33
N THR A 539 -5.84 -24.26 9.61
CA THR A 539 -5.77 -24.77 10.99
C THR A 539 -4.60 -24.11 11.71
N ARG A 540 -4.89 -23.32 12.74
CA ARG A 540 -3.89 -22.82 13.69
C ARG A 540 -3.52 -23.94 14.65
N VAL A 541 -2.24 -24.35 14.64
CA VAL A 541 -1.75 -25.42 15.51
C VAL A 541 -0.70 -24.88 16.47
N ARG A 542 -1.02 -24.91 17.77
CA ARG A 542 -0.10 -24.49 18.83
C ARG A 542 0.98 -25.55 19.05
N TYR A 543 2.20 -25.10 19.33
CA TYR A 543 3.31 -25.97 19.70
C TYR A 543 4.13 -25.39 20.86
N ILE A 544 4.94 -26.25 21.48
CA ILE A 544 5.88 -25.90 22.55
C ILE A 544 7.19 -26.69 22.34
N ARG A 545 8.31 -26.21 22.89
CA ARG A 545 9.64 -26.84 22.78
C ARG A 545 9.64 -28.34 23.05
N ASP A 546 8.95 -28.79 24.10
CA ASP A 546 8.96 -30.19 24.56
C ASP A 546 8.41 -31.20 23.54
N GLN A 547 7.68 -30.72 22.53
CA GLN A 547 7.12 -31.58 21.49
C GLN A 547 8.13 -32.01 20.43
N ARG A 548 9.35 -31.43 20.42
CA ARG A 548 10.40 -31.74 19.43
C ARG A 548 9.88 -31.73 17.98
N LEU A 549 8.93 -30.84 17.72
CA LEU A 549 8.15 -30.82 16.49
C LEU A 549 9.03 -30.63 15.25
N PHE A 550 10.12 -29.87 15.39
CA PHE A 550 10.99 -29.50 14.28
C PHE A 550 12.28 -30.32 14.16
N ASP A 551 12.53 -31.31 15.04
CA ASP A 551 13.73 -32.16 14.99
C ASP A 551 14.03 -32.69 13.56
N PRO A 552 13.03 -33.15 12.77
CA PRO A 552 13.28 -33.67 11.42
C PRO A 552 13.73 -32.64 10.38
N VAL A 553 13.58 -31.34 10.65
CA VAL A 553 13.98 -30.25 9.76
C VAL A 553 15.17 -29.45 10.29
N MET A 554 15.72 -29.82 11.46
CA MET A 554 16.86 -29.11 12.06
C MET A 554 18.15 -29.25 11.23
N GLU A 555 18.34 -30.37 10.53
CA GLU A 555 19.49 -30.53 9.62
C GLU A 555 19.41 -29.55 8.44
N THR A 556 18.25 -29.46 7.79
CA THR A 556 18.05 -28.54 6.66
C THR A 556 18.00 -27.09 7.08
N PHE A 557 17.49 -26.80 8.29
CA PHE A 557 17.66 -25.49 8.91
C PHE A 557 19.14 -25.15 9.18
N GLY A 558 19.95 -26.10 9.67
CA GLY A 558 21.38 -25.91 9.86
C GLY A 558 22.11 -25.56 8.55
N ASN A 559 21.76 -26.24 7.46
CA ASN A 559 22.27 -25.92 6.12
C ASN A 559 21.85 -24.51 5.68
N LEU A 560 20.59 -24.13 5.91
CA LEU A 560 20.08 -22.79 5.61
C LEU A 560 20.83 -21.71 6.40
N LYS A 561 21.03 -21.91 7.70
CA LYS A 561 21.76 -21.00 8.59
C LYS A 561 23.21 -20.82 8.15
N ASN A 562 23.88 -21.89 7.71
CA ASN A 562 25.23 -21.83 7.17
C ASN A 562 25.30 -21.00 5.88
N GLU A 563 24.35 -21.19 4.95
CA GLU A 563 24.25 -20.41 3.72
C GLU A 563 24.01 -18.92 3.99
N PHE A 564 23.13 -18.58 4.95
CA PHE A 564 22.89 -17.21 5.40
C PHE A 564 24.14 -16.58 6.03
N THR A 565 24.86 -17.33 6.86
CA THR A 565 26.11 -16.87 7.49
C THR A 565 27.15 -16.54 6.42
N ALA A 566 27.28 -17.39 5.39
CA ALA A 566 28.18 -17.15 4.27
C ALA A 566 27.74 -15.93 3.42
N LEU A 567 26.45 -15.79 3.14
CA LEU A 567 25.88 -14.63 2.44
C LEU A 567 26.14 -13.33 3.21
N GLN A 568 25.87 -13.31 4.51
CA GLN A 568 26.08 -12.15 5.38
C GLN A 568 27.56 -11.77 5.45
N LYS A 569 28.47 -12.75 5.57
CA LYS A 569 29.92 -12.51 5.49
C LYS A 569 30.31 -11.88 4.15
N GLY A 570 29.77 -12.38 3.04
CA GLY A 570 30.02 -11.80 1.72
C GLY A 570 29.51 -10.36 1.60
N LEU A 571 28.30 -10.08 2.09
CA LEU A 571 27.71 -8.74 2.13
C LEU A 571 28.55 -7.79 3.00
N GLY A 572 28.98 -8.23 4.18
CA GLY A 572 29.83 -7.46 5.08
C GLY A 572 31.17 -7.09 4.44
N ASN A 573 31.84 -8.04 3.78
CA ASN A 573 33.07 -7.77 3.04
C ASN A 573 32.88 -6.74 1.93
N LEU A 574 31.77 -6.82 1.19
CA LEU A 574 31.44 -5.86 0.15
C LEU A 574 31.15 -4.46 0.72
N ILE A 575 30.46 -4.38 1.85
CA ILE A 575 30.17 -3.11 2.55
C ILE A 575 31.45 -2.45 3.04
N GLU A 576 32.34 -3.18 3.71
CA GLU A 576 33.62 -2.62 4.17
C GLU A 576 34.48 -2.16 2.98
N TYR A 577 34.50 -2.92 1.88
CA TYR A 577 35.18 -2.47 0.67
C TYR A 577 34.60 -1.15 0.12
N LEU A 578 33.28 -1.02 0.06
CA LEU A 578 32.61 0.20 -0.42
C LEU A 578 32.84 1.40 0.49
N LYS A 579 33.03 1.17 1.79
CA LYS A 579 33.32 2.19 2.80
C LYS A 579 34.73 2.77 2.65
N GLU A 580 35.69 1.96 2.21
CA GLU A 580 37.06 2.40 1.92
C GLU A 580 37.17 3.17 0.59
N LEU A 581 36.18 3.04 -0.30
CA LEU A 581 36.16 3.81 -1.53
C LEU A 581 35.84 5.29 -1.23
N PRO A 582 36.58 6.24 -1.84
CA PRO A 582 36.21 7.66 -1.77
C PRO A 582 34.77 7.87 -2.27
N GLU A 583 34.10 8.92 -1.78
CA GLU A 583 32.77 9.29 -2.26
C GLU A 583 32.78 9.63 -3.77
N ASP A 584 31.62 9.49 -4.41
CA ASP A 584 31.35 9.85 -5.81
C ASP A 584 32.23 9.18 -6.88
N ARG A 585 32.63 7.93 -6.67
CA ARG A 585 33.33 7.10 -7.69
C ARG A 585 32.40 6.54 -8.75
N PHE A 586 31.13 6.38 -8.42
CA PHE A 586 30.08 5.97 -9.33
C PHE A 586 28.73 6.55 -8.89
N GLU A 587 27.81 6.64 -9.85
CA GLU A 587 26.48 7.20 -9.61
C GLU A 587 25.71 6.40 -8.55
N TYR A 588 25.05 7.10 -7.63
CA TYR A 588 24.31 6.53 -6.49
C TYR A 588 25.14 5.69 -5.51
N GLN A 589 26.47 5.88 -5.43
CA GLN A 589 27.34 5.13 -4.51
C GLN A 589 26.83 5.13 -3.07
N ARG A 590 26.50 6.31 -2.53
CA ARG A 590 25.96 6.41 -1.17
C ARG A 590 24.70 5.57 -1.02
N GLN A 591 23.73 5.71 -1.92
CA GLN A 591 22.49 4.93 -1.84
C GLN A 591 22.72 3.41 -1.95
N LEU A 592 23.59 2.95 -2.84
CA LEU A 592 23.87 1.52 -2.97
C LEU A 592 24.54 0.94 -1.73
N PHE A 593 25.42 1.71 -1.08
CA PHE A 593 25.96 1.34 0.22
C PHE A 593 24.86 1.21 1.29
N GLN A 594 23.86 2.10 1.25
CA GLN A 594 22.72 2.10 2.16
C GLN A 594 21.80 0.90 1.94
N ASP A 595 21.44 0.64 0.68
CA ASP A 595 20.62 -0.50 0.27
C ASP A 595 21.31 -1.81 0.70
N LEU A 596 22.63 -1.95 0.50
CA LEU A 596 23.40 -3.12 0.93
C LEU A 596 23.46 -3.28 2.45
N SER A 597 23.69 -2.19 3.18
CA SER A 597 23.72 -2.21 4.66
C SER A 597 22.37 -2.63 5.23
N ALA A 598 21.26 -2.18 4.63
CA ALA A 598 19.93 -2.63 4.98
C ALA A 598 19.74 -4.14 4.72
N GLN A 599 20.19 -4.65 3.57
CA GLN A 599 20.12 -6.09 3.29
C GLN A 599 21.02 -6.92 4.21
N TYR A 600 22.18 -6.42 4.61
CA TYR A 600 23.05 -7.09 5.58
C TYR A 600 22.34 -7.28 6.93
N MET A 601 21.70 -6.24 7.47
CA MET A 601 20.92 -6.34 8.71
C MET A 601 19.69 -7.26 8.54
N GLN A 602 19.01 -7.17 7.40
CA GLN A 602 17.84 -8.00 7.12
C GLN A 602 18.18 -9.49 7.03
N ALA A 603 19.35 -9.85 6.48
CA ALA A 603 19.81 -11.24 6.39
C ALA A 603 19.86 -11.90 7.78
N GLN A 604 20.40 -11.18 8.77
CA GLN A 604 20.47 -11.65 10.16
C GLN A 604 19.08 -11.74 10.79
N ALA A 605 18.27 -10.69 10.67
CA ALA A 605 16.94 -10.66 11.29
C ALA A 605 16.02 -11.79 10.80
N VAL A 606 16.06 -12.11 9.50
CA VAL A 606 15.22 -13.17 8.91
C VAL A 606 15.60 -14.56 9.44
N ILE A 607 16.89 -14.85 9.59
CA ILE A 607 17.34 -16.16 10.09
C ILE A 607 17.14 -16.27 11.62
N ASP A 608 17.37 -15.20 12.38
CA ASP A 608 17.19 -15.17 13.84
C ASP A 608 15.71 -15.36 14.21
N ASN A 609 14.80 -14.71 13.48
CA ASN A 609 13.36 -14.89 13.67
C ASN A 609 12.93 -16.35 13.41
N LEU A 610 13.46 -16.97 12.34
CA LEU A 610 13.18 -18.37 12.07
C LEU A 610 13.75 -19.29 13.16
N GLU A 611 14.98 -19.04 13.63
CA GLU A 611 15.59 -19.79 14.73
C GLU A 611 14.77 -19.69 16.02
N PHE A 612 14.34 -18.48 16.37
CA PHE A 612 13.49 -18.22 17.53
C PHE A 612 12.20 -19.05 17.48
N LEU A 613 11.56 -19.11 16.30
CA LEU A 613 10.31 -19.83 16.09
C LEU A 613 10.47 -21.36 16.09
N LEU A 614 11.59 -21.88 15.60
CA LEU A 614 11.87 -23.31 15.57
C LEU A 614 12.30 -23.86 16.95
N THR A 615 13.04 -23.06 17.71
CA THR A 615 13.52 -23.48 19.04
C THR A 615 12.43 -23.38 20.10
N ALA A 616 11.56 -22.36 20.01
CA ALA A 616 10.39 -22.17 20.87
C ALA A 616 10.70 -22.20 22.38
N GLU A 617 11.86 -21.67 22.78
CA GLU A 617 12.39 -21.87 24.13
C GLU A 617 11.81 -20.92 25.20
N TRP A 618 11.11 -19.86 24.80
CA TRP A 618 10.70 -18.81 25.70
C TRP A 618 9.28 -19.07 26.20
N ASP A 619 9.17 -19.38 27.49
CA ASP A 619 7.92 -19.60 28.21
C ASP A 619 7.05 -18.33 28.29
N THR A 620 7.63 -17.16 28.07
CA THR A 620 6.92 -15.88 27.92
C THR A 620 6.26 -15.69 26.56
N TYR A 621 6.32 -16.68 25.65
CA TYR A 621 5.70 -16.62 24.32
C TYR A 621 4.75 -17.79 24.06
N VAL A 622 3.73 -17.55 23.23
CA VAL A 622 2.88 -18.57 22.63
C VAL A 622 3.30 -18.77 21.18
N TYR A 623 3.53 -20.02 20.79
CA TYR A 623 3.95 -20.40 19.45
C TYR A 623 2.86 -21.18 18.71
N TRP A 624 2.64 -20.85 17.43
CA TRP A 624 1.72 -21.61 16.57
C TRP A 624 2.17 -21.56 15.10
N TYR A 625 1.69 -22.51 14.30
CA TYR A 625 1.88 -22.50 12.85
C TYR A 625 0.55 -22.58 12.10
N GLU A 626 0.57 -22.09 10.86
CA GLU A 626 -0.55 -22.18 9.91
C GLU A 626 -0.06 -22.84 8.61
N LEU A 627 -0.78 -23.87 8.16
CA LEU A 627 -0.52 -24.55 6.90
C LEU A 627 -1.20 -23.82 5.72
N PRO A 628 -0.59 -23.80 4.53
CA PRO A 628 -1.20 -23.17 3.37
C PRO A 628 -2.41 -23.98 2.86
N ASN A 629 -3.52 -23.29 2.58
CA ASN A 629 -4.76 -23.89 2.04
C ASN A 629 -4.54 -24.63 0.72
N ARG A 630 -3.63 -24.11 -0.10
CA ARG A 630 -3.26 -24.70 -1.39
C ARG A 630 -2.32 -25.88 -1.20
N GLN A 631 -2.72 -27.06 -1.64
CA GLN A 631 -1.90 -28.28 -1.53
C GLN A 631 -0.57 -28.17 -2.26
N ASP A 632 -0.47 -27.37 -3.32
CA ASP A 632 0.74 -27.12 -4.10
C ASP A 632 1.65 -26.01 -3.52
N SER A 633 1.26 -25.41 -2.39
CA SER A 633 2.03 -24.36 -1.73
C SER A 633 2.86 -24.90 -0.58
N ASP A 634 4.11 -24.41 -0.50
CA ASP A 634 5.09 -24.67 0.57
C ASP A 634 5.18 -23.49 1.58
N ASP A 635 4.24 -22.53 1.54
CA ASP A 635 4.26 -21.31 2.37
C ASP A 635 3.66 -21.58 3.76
N THR A 636 4.27 -22.49 4.52
CA THR A 636 3.94 -22.65 5.95
C THR A 636 4.38 -21.41 6.72
N ARG A 637 3.51 -20.94 7.61
CA ARG A 637 3.74 -19.74 8.41
C ARG A 637 3.95 -20.13 9.86
N LEU A 638 5.03 -19.62 10.45
CA LEU A 638 5.37 -19.81 11.86
C LEU A 638 5.18 -18.50 12.61
N TYR A 639 4.60 -18.57 13.80
CA TYR A 639 4.27 -17.42 14.62
C TYR A 639 4.68 -17.61 16.07
N ALA A 640 5.07 -16.51 16.72
CA ALA A 640 5.16 -16.38 18.15
C ALA A 640 4.58 -15.04 18.59
N ALA A 641 3.96 -14.99 19.77
CA ALA A 641 3.53 -13.75 20.37
C ALA A 641 3.79 -13.76 21.89
N PRO A 642 4.14 -12.61 22.49
CA PRO A 642 4.38 -12.54 23.92
C PRO A 642 3.08 -12.78 24.71
N LEU A 643 3.18 -13.49 25.83
CA LEU A 643 2.09 -13.70 26.79
C LEU A 643 1.79 -12.43 27.59
N GLU A 644 2.82 -11.64 27.89
CA GLU A 644 2.72 -10.38 28.63
C GLU A 644 3.07 -9.21 27.69
N ILE A 645 2.12 -8.29 27.54
CA ILE A 645 2.24 -7.10 26.70
C ILE A 645 2.30 -5.88 27.63
N GLY A 646 3.43 -5.74 28.32
CA GLY A 646 3.67 -4.64 29.26
C GLY A 646 3.18 -4.89 30.68
#